data_AF-A0A8J6ZY03-F1
#
_entry.id   AF-A0A8J6ZY03-F1
#
_cell.length_a   1.000
_cell.length_b   1.000
_cell.length_c   1.000
_cell.angle_alpha   90.00
_cell.angle_beta   90.00
_cell.angle_gamma   90.00
#
_symmetry.space_group_name_H-M   'P 1'
#
loop_
_entity.id
_entity.type
_entity.pdbx_description
1 polymer ?
#
loop_
_entity_poly.entity_id
_entity_poly.type
_entity_poly.pdbx_seq_one_letter_code
_entity_poly.pdbx_strand_id
1 'polypeptide(L)'
;QIIEKFTYGKFPESDQFYWVLDNNRLVIETKGIQAGILYQGRSSETYSTQNMTSTQAFWGLQSLNTLPVNFDELIGEVGINDFSIVSIAGQVINPEGVPAGRVIINSGVNPEDPNVTILRNPTPNIGSGSTLSNQGGEALFDLLDATNTPQILQAFPTTNFKPLLDGGNIRLQQGEIIPDSVLEAAGIFWGDILTGEGFGFTAPVSSLPGVKIAQRGRFDNPDLLNIAVNPYLTQTERDLSYLNSLFWVSFGKRDPQFEVLSQTPQKTSDWHRLYASYPHNRTVIQYDPEKISASYSNIFASPGFSITANFSDFSIDGIQTANSTLGLALGGIFKFIKIDNIDESIAEARERFQNGESFAELNTKSTPNQRRQINNRLNRTLAYSNAASGLEQVSGNITLESKTTPNNSSILEVRTGNHRRAVQFLQRDIELLDPGETFFSTLRLSNETFGPLTFIGNQIPLNNTGITPVNESSAVEVILTNSQGRQFVQKFSSADNTIVPIPVQTFDLAFDYFELTRVDLIGVGFNSFNGYLSLPSVELLAAGSSGDLNYSASLGTWFNINADSAPGVSNNNLGLPEPSVGIYVNVLANYIKTHVQLDSNKKPVAINTHVPSLQINWNSASNANNPFSTVLSYYFNRQERNLSFSLAPAIAFIQENSNGELLGLFSGELSTSTGLNINTNLEFGEKFFYELKGLQRLGRNLSVGAYIKNYATRNVGLNSRVSGLNYGLIFRHQFPDNNVFLESLIGTGENGFDMQIKGGYRF
;
A
#
# COMPACT_ATOMS: atom_id res chain seq x y z
N GLN A 1 -22.23 7.18 17.63
CA GLN A 1 -22.93 8.39 17.14
C GLN A 1 -21.86 9.33 16.61
N ILE A 2 -22.02 9.87 15.39
CA ILE A 2 -21.01 10.70 14.73
C ILE A 2 -21.50 12.16 14.71
N ILE A 3 -20.68 13.11 15.14
CA ILE A 3 -20.95 14.55 15.03
C ILE A 3 -20.12 15.07 13.86
N GLU A 4 -20.74 15.21 12.69
CA GLU A 4 -20.03 15.66 11.48
C GLU A 4 -19.41 17.05 11.64
N LYS A 5 -20.21 18.02 12.12
CA LYS A 5 -19.78 19.39 12.37
C LYS A 5 -20.69 20.09 13.36
N PHE A 6 -20.09 20.74 14.35
CA PHE A 6 -20.77 21.67 15.25
C PHE A 6 -19.88 22.90 15.42
N THR A 7 -20.47 24.10 15.31
CA THR A 7 -19.75 25.36 15.52
C THR A 7 -20.61 26.28 16.36
N TYR A 8 -20.01 26.86 17.39
CA TYR A 8 -20.58 27.84 18.28
C TYR A 8 -19.74 29.12 18.25
N GLY A 9 -20.39 30.27 18.21
CA GLY A 9 -19.75 31.57 18.25
C GLY A 9 -20.50 32.51 19.19
N LYS A 10 -19.78 33.24 20.04
CA LYS A 10 -20.32 34.27 20.93
C LYS A 10 -19.60 35.58 20.68
N PHE A 11 -20.35 36.58 20.24
CA PHE A 11 -19.88 37.94 19.97
C PHE A 11 -20.69 38.92 20.83
N PRO A 12 -20.26 39.24 22.06
CA PRO A 12 -20.98 40.14 22.96
C PRO A 12 -21.17 41.53 22.34
N GLU A 13 -22.30 42.19 22.59
CA GLU A 13 -22.55 43.55 22.09
C GLU A 13 -21.49 44.56 22.55
N SER A 14 -20.97 44.42 23.78
CA SER A 14 -19.88 45.25 24.32
C SER A 14 -18.57 45.15 23.52
N ASP A 15 -18.41 44.08 22.75
CA ASP A 15 -17.24 43.76 21.95
C ASP A 15 -17.46 44.03 20.44
N GLN A 16 -18.60 44.64 20.10
CA GLN A 16 -18.94 45.10 18.76
C GLN A 16 -18.91 46.63 18.73
N PHE A 17 -18.21 47.20 17.77
CA PHE A 17 -18.06 48.64 17.67
C PHE A 17 -18.17 49.10 16.21
N TYR A 18 -18.96 50.13 16.00
CA TYR A 18 -19.16 50.80 14.72
C TYR A 18 -19.12 52.31 14.95
N TRP A 19 -18.34 53.02 14.15
CA TRP A 19 -18.27 54.48 14.23
C TRP A 19 -18.00 55.13 12.88
N VAL A 20 -18.44 56.38 12.74
CA VAL A 20 -18.16 57.23 11.57
C VAL A 20 -17.31 58.41 12.03
N LEU A 21 -16.10 58.48 11.50
CA LEU A 21 -15.11 59.52 11.78
C LEU A 21 -15.04 60.55 10.66
N ASP A 22 -14.42 61.69 10.99
CA ASP A 22 -14.03 62.69 10.01
C ASP A 22 -13.12 62.08 8.91
N ASN A 23 -13.01 62.78 7.78
CA ASN A 23 -12.35 62.32 6.56
C ASN A 23 -13.01 61.08 5.93
N ASN A 24 -14.33 60.94 6.11
CA ASN A 24 -15.17 59.92 5.51
C ASN A 24 -14.77 58.46 5.86
N ARG A 25 -14.26 58.25 7.08
CA ARG A 25 -13.79 56.95 7.56
C ARG A 25 -14.89 56.24 8.37
N LEU A 26 -15.16 54.99 8.02
CA LEU A 26 -16.03 54.09 8.77
C LEU A 26 -15.16 53.03 9.42
N VAL A 27 -15.35 52.87 10.73
CA VAL A 27 -14.58 51.96 11.56
C VAL A 27 -15.50 50.86 12.06
N ILE A 28 -15.06 49.61 11.91
CA ILE A 28 -15.79 48.42 12.38
C ILE A 28 -14.81 47.53 13.14
N GLU A 29 -15.16 47.20 14.38
CA GLU A 29 -14.42 46.26 15.20
C GLU A 29 -15.39 45.21 15.78
N THR A 30 -14.99 43.95 15.76
CA THR A 30 -15.79 42.84 16.30
C THR A 30 -14.87 41.83 16.98
N LYS A 31 -15.16 41.50 18.24
CA LYS A 31 -14.44 40.47 19.01
C LYS A 31 -15.39 39.41 19.54
N GLY A 32 -14.89 38.19 19.70
CA GLY A 32 -15.67 37.11 20.27
C GLY A 32 -14.87 35.85 20.51
N ILE A 33 -15.58 34.79 20.85
CA ILE A 33 -15.04 33.44 21.02
C ILE A 33 -15.76 32.51 20.05
N GLN A 34 -15.01 31.63 19.41
CA GLN A 34 -15.54 30.58 18.56
C GLN A 34 -15.02 29.23 19.05
N ALA A 35 -15.89 28.23 19.06
CA ALA A 35 -15.52 26.85 19.36
C ALA A 35 -16.27 25.88 18.43
N GLY A 36 -15.74 24.69 18.22
CA GLY A 36 -16.42 23.71 17.39
C GLY A 36 -15.81 22.32 17.43
N ILE A 37 -16.53 21.40 16.79
CA ILE A 37 -16.18 20.00 16.59
C ILE A 37 -16.31 19.71 15.11
N LEU A 38 -15.30 19.08 14.52
CA LEU A 38 -15.28 18.64 13.13
C LEU A 38 -14.93 17.14 13.10
N TYR A 39 -15.72 16.33 12.41
CA TYR A 39 -15.35 14.94 12.17
C TYR A 39 -14.15 14.88 11.24
N GLN A 40 -13.12 14.13 11.63
CA GLN A 40 -11.92 13.93 10.82
C GLN A 40 -11.98 12.62 10.06
N GLY A 41 -12.47 11.53 10.66
CA GLY A 41 -12.50 10.25 9.97
C GLY A 41 -12.54 9.07 10.91
N ARG A 42 -12.35 7.89 10.35
CA ARG A 42 -12.42 6.62 11.06
C ARG A 42 -11.10 5.88 10.95
N SER A 43 -10.60 5.39 12.08
CA SER A 43 -9.52 4.42 12.10
C SER A 43 -10.07 3.01 12.35
N SER A 44 -9.35 2.01 11.86
CA SER A 44 -9.59 0.61 12.20
C SER A 44 -8.29 -0.07 12.57
N GLU A 45 -8.35 -0.90 13.59
CA GLU A 45 -7.24 -1.71 14.07
C GLU A 45 -7.67 -3.18 14.07
N THR A 46 -6.79 -4.04 13.60
CA THR A 46 -6.99 -5.48 13.62
C THR A 46 -5.65 -6.14 13.87
N TYR A 47 -5.64 -7.12 14.76
CA TYR A 47 -4.45 -7.91 15.04
C TYR A 47 -4.76 -9.36 14.74
N SER A 48 -3.89 -10.01 13.98
CA SER A 48 -4.01 -11.44 13.69
C SER A 48 -2.72 -12.15 14.05
N THR A 49 -2.86 -13.33 14.64
CA THR A 49 -1.75 -14.26 14.84
C THR A 49 -1.80 -15.29 13.73
N GLN A 50 -0.66 -15.52 13.07
CA GLN A 50 -0.56 -16.40 11.91
C GLN A 50 0.62 -17.36 12.08
N ASN A 51 0.45 -18.60 11.63
CA ASN A 51 1.58 -19.48 11.38
C ASN A 51 2.14 -19.19 9.99
N MET A 52 3.45 -18.93 9.92
CA MET A 52 4.18 -18.76 8.69
C MET A 52 5.06 -19.99 8.46
N THR A 53 4.70 -20.81 7.48
CA THR A 53 5.44 -22.01 7.11
C THR A 53 6.45 -21.68 6.02
N SER A 54 7.73 -21.79 6.35
CA SER A 54 8.85 -21.64 5.43
C SER A 54 9.47 -22.99 5.13
N THR A 55 9.75 -23.27 3.84
CA THR A 55 10.35 -24.54 3.41
C THR A 55 11.56 -24.31 2.54
N GLN A 56 12.62 -25.09 2.77
CA GLN A 56 13.82 -25.15 1.94
C GLN A 56 14.05 -26.60 1.50
N ALA A 57 14.29 -26.79 0.21
CA ALA A 57 14.49 -28.10 -0.38
C ALA A 57 15.94 -28.31 -0.81
N PHE A 58 16.42 -29.54 -0.67
CA PHE A 58 17.78 -29.95 -1.02
C PHE A 58 17.74 -31.22 -1.88
N TRP A 59 18.63 -31.26 -2.85
CA TRP A 59 18.78 -32.38 -3.77
C TRP A 59 20.18 -32.95 -3.70
N GLY A 60 20.27 -34.25 -3.44
CA GLY A 60 21.50 -35.00 -3.26
C GLY A 60 21.80 -35.86 -4.48
N LEU A 61 23.04 -35.80 -4.96
CA LEU A 61 23.49 -36.59 -6.10
C LEU A 61 24.82 -37.27 -5.81
N GLN A 62 24.91 -38.57 -6.09
CA GLN A 62 26.19 -39.24 -6.22
C GLN A 62 26.10 -40.41 -7.18
N SER A 63 27.18 -40.68 -7.91
CA SER A 63 27.34 -41.91 -8.66
C SER A 63 28.74 -42.46 -8.50
N LEU A 64 28.82 -43.76 -8.24
CA LEU A 64 30.08 -44.49 -8.10
C LEU A 64 30.11 -45.64 -9.09
N ASN A 65 31.22 -45.79 -9.79
CA ASN A 65 31.48 -46.93 -10.68
C ASN A 65 32.81 -47.56 -10.31
N THR A 66 32.86 -48.88 -10.17
CA THR A 66 34.12 -49.60 -10.05
C THR A 66 34.81 -49.63 -11.41
N LEU A 67 36.10 -49.30 -11.45
CA LEU A 67 36.90 -49.46 -12.65
C LEU A 67 37.60 -50.83 -12.68
N PRO A 68 37.82 -51.41 -13.87
CA PRO A 68 38.57 -52.66 -14.01
C PRO A 68 40.01 -52.53 -13.51
N VAL A 69 40.57 -53.62 -12.98
CA VAL A 69 41.94 -53.68 -12.41
C VAL A 69 43.04 -53.31 -13.44
N ASN A 70 42.75 -53.39 -14.73
CA ASN A 70 43.67 -53.04 -15.83
C ASN A 70 43.32 -51.71 -16.51
N PHE A 71 42.62 -50.79 -15.84
CA PHE A 71 42.25 -49.49 -16.41
C PHE A 71 43.48 -48.70 -16.90
N ASP A 72 44.58 -48.76 -16.15
CA ASP A 72 45.86 -48.12 -16.51
C ASP A 72 46.45 -48.69 -17.83
N GLU A 73 46.25 -49.98 -18.11
CA GLU A 73 46.67 -50.60 -19.37
C GLU A 73 45.80 -50.18 -20.56
N LEU A 74 44.53 -49.82 -20.32
CA LEU A 74 43.56 -49.38 -21.33
C LEU A 74 43.73 -47.90 -21.72
N ILE A 75 44.20 -47.06 -20.80
CA ILE A 75 44.41 -45.61 -21.04
C ILE A 75 45.81 -45.28 -21.58
N GLY A 76 46.77 -46.19 -21.47
CA GLY A 76 48.14 -46.03 -22.00
C GLY A 76 48.93 -44.94 -21.27
N GLU A 77 49.57 -44.02 -22.02
CA GLU A 77 50.45 -42.97 -21.46
C GLU A 77 49.69 -41.77 -20.85
N VAL A 78 48.36 -41.75 -20.90
CA VAL A 78 47.54 -40.63 -20.39
C VAL A 78 47.31 -40.85 -18.89
N GLY A 79 47.75 -39.90 -18.06
CA GLY A 79 47.55 -39.96 -16.62
C GLY A 79 46.07 -39.95 -16.23
N ILE A 80 45.71 -40.73 -15.22
CA ILE A 80 44.33 -40.88 -14.69
C ILE A 80 43.65 -39.55 -14.32
N ASN A 81 44.43 -38.50 -14.05
CA ASN A 81 43.94 -37.18 -13.61
C ASN A 81 43.63 -36.20 -14.76
N ASP A 82 43.87 -36.55 -16.03
CA ASP A 82 43.75 -35.64 -17.18
C ASP A 82 42.48 -35.86 -18.03
N PHE A 83 41.35 -36.18 -17.37
CA PHE A 83 40.07 -36.46 -18.02
C PHE A 83 38.94 -35.52 -17.55
N SER A 84 38.12 -35.07 -18.49
CA SER A 84 36.80 -34.49 -18.22
C SER A 84 35.74 -35.58 -18.21
N ILE A 85 34.80 -35.53 -17.26
CA ILE A 85 33.83 -36.60 -17.02
C ILE A 85 32.43 -36.07 -17.32
N VAL A 86 31.70 -36.77 -18.20
CA VAL A 86 30.26 -36.55 -18.42
C VAL A 86 29.54 -37.84 -18.04
N SER A 87 28.65 -37.78 -17.06
CA SER A 87 27.86 -38.93 -16.61
C SER A 87 26.37 -38.67 -16.83
N ILE A 88 25.67 -39.64 -17.40
CA ILE A 88 24.23 -39.62 -17.63
C ILE A 88 23.66 -40.88 -16.99
N ALA A 89 22.64 -40.73 -16.14
CA ALA A 89 22.02 -41.84 -15.43
C ALA A 89 20.49 -41.74 -15.49
N GLY A 90 19.82 -42.90 -15.47
CA GLY A 90 18.37 -42.99 -15.37
C GLY A 90 17.93 -44.29 -14.71
N GLN A 91 16.87 -44.22 -13.92
CA GLN A 91 16.29 -45.35 -13.20
C GLN A 91 14.76 -45.32 -13.29
N VAL A 92 14.16 -46.50 -13.42
CA VAL A 92 12.72 -46.73 -13.42
C VAL A 92 12.44 -47.88 -12.47
N ILE A 93 11.62 -47.61 -11.45
CA ILE A 93 11.21 -48.60 -10.43
C ILE A 93 9.71 -48.83 -10.57
N ASN A 94 9.29 -50.08 -10.76
CA ASN A 94 7.89 -50.48 -10.80
C ASN A 94 7.47 -51.25 -9.54
N PRO A 95 6.17 -51.26 -9.18
CA PRO A 95 5.65 -52.06 -8.08
C PRO A 95 5.99 -53.56 -8.22
N GLU A 96 6.10 -54.25 -7.09
CA GLU A 96 6.45 -55.67 -7.03
C GLU A 96 5.53 -56.54 -7.92
N GLY A 97 6.13 -57.39 -8.77
CA GLY A 97 5.41 -58.20 -9.76
C GLY A 97 5.14 -57.54 -11.12
N VAL A 98 5.41 -56.23 -11.27
CA VAL A 98 5.31 -55.51 -12.54
C VAL A 98 6.71 -55.25 -13.10
N PRO A 99 7.05 -55.75 -14.31
CA PRO A 99 8.38 -55.53 -14.88
C PRO A 99 8.59 -54.05 -15.25
N ALA A 100 9.78 -53.52 -14.97
CA ALA A 100 10.19 -52.17 -15.38
C ALA A 100 10.56 -52.12 -16.88
N GLY A 101 10.22 -51.02 -17.54
CA GLY A 101 10.65 -50.75 -18.92
C GLY A 101 12.14 -50.41 -18.99
N ARG A 102 12.82 -50.78 -20.08
CA ARG A 102 14.27 -50.52 -20.26
C ARG A 102 14.56 -49.03 -20.30
N VAL A 103 15.50 -48.57 -19.45
CA VAL A 103 16.09 -47.23 -19.57
C VAL A 103 17.11 -47.22 -20.72
N ILE A 104 16.97 -46.27 -21.65
CA ILE A 104 17.87 -46.08 -22.80
C ILE A 104 18.50 -44.69 -22.71
N ILE A 105 19.83 -44.62 -22.65
CA ILE A 105 20.58 -43.37 -22.67
C ILE A 105 21.10 -43.12 -24.10
N ASN A 106 20.84 -41.91 -24.63
CA ASN A 106 21.34 -41.47 -25.92
C ASN A 106 22.09 -40.13 -25.76
N SER A 107 23.38 -40.21 -25.48
CA SER A 107 24.28 -39.05 -25.28
C SER A 107 24.83 -38.43 -26.56
N GLY A 108 24.57 -39.02 -27.73
CA GLY A 108 25.17 -38.59 -29.00
C GLY A 108 26.57 -39.14 -29.28
N VAL A 109 27.11 -40.04 -28.45
CA VAL A 109 28.38 -40.75 -28.70
C VAL A 109 28.26 -41.64 -29.93
N ASN A 110 29.18 -41.49 -30.90
CA ASN A 110 29.31 -42.37 -32.05
C ASN A 110 30.35 -43.48 -31.79
N PRO A 111 29.94 -44.75 -31.57
CA PRO A 111 30.86 -45.85 -31.26
C PRO A 111 31.78 -46.25 -32.43
N GLU A 112 31.51 -45.76 -33.64
CA GLU A 112 32.34 -46.00 -34.83
C GLU A 112 33.43 -44.92 -35.04
N ASP A 113 33.47 -43.88 -34.20
CA ASP A 113 34.52 -42.85 -34.26
C ASP A 113 35.84 -43.44 -33.71
N PRO A 114 36.97 -43.37 -34.45
CA PRO A 114 38.26 -43.89 -33.98
C PRO A 114 38.80 -43.19 -32.72
N ASN A 115 38.26 -42.04 -32.33
CA ASN A 115 38.58 -41.36 -31.07
C ASN A 115 37.68 -41.80 -29.90
N VAL A 116 36.70 -42.67 -30.13
CA VAL A 116 35.79 -43.20 -29.12
C VAL A 116 36.15 -44.66 -28.81
N THR A 117 36.52 -44.94 -27.58
CA THR A 117 36.73 -46.31 -27.08
C THR A 117 35.57 -46.70 -26.18
N ILE A 118 34.77 -47.69 -26.61
CA ILE A 118 33.74 -48.27 -25.75
C ILE A 118 34.39 -49.24 -24.78
N LEU A 119 34.35 -48.91 -23.49
CA LEU A 119 34.82 -49.78 -22.42
C LEU A 119 33.78 -50.89 -22.24
N ARG A 120 34.03 -52.05 -22.85
CA ARG A 120 33.22 -53.25 -22.64
C ARG A 120 33.50 -53.78 -21.24
N ASN A 121 32.45 -54.04 -20.44
CA ASN A 121 32.57 -54.63 -19.09
C ASN A 121 33.46 -55.89 -19.12
N PRO A 122 34.75 -55.79 -18.75
CA PRO A 122 35.60 -56.96 -18.64
C PRO A 122 35.25 -57.61 -17.31
N THR A 123 35.12 -58.93 -17.31
CA THR A 123 35.07 -59.69 -16.06
C THR A 123 36.35 -59.35 -15.26
N PRO A 124 36.25 -58.87 -14.00
CA PRO A 124 37.43 -58.49 -13.24
C PRO A 124 38.41 -59.65 -13.09
N ASN A 125 39.69 -59.43 -13.36
CA ASN A 125 40.75 -60.38 -13.01
C ASN A 125 40.97 -60.35 -11.50
N ILE A 126 40.91 -61.52 -10.87
CA ILE A 126 40.85 -61.68 -9.41
C ILE A 126 42.27 -61.57 -8.82
N GLY A 127 42.58 -60.42 -8.22
CA GLY A 127 43.52 -60.29 -7.10
C GLY A 127 42.77 -60.37 -5.76
N SER A 128 43.48 -60.57 -4.65
CA SER A 128 42.95 -60.91 -3.31
C SER A 128 42.10 -59.84 -2.58
N GLY A 129 41.55 -58.83 -3.27
CA GLY A 129 40.72 -57.78 -2.68
C GLY A 129 39.24 -58.17 -2.66
N SER A 130 38.68 -58.36 -1.46
CA SER A 130 37.33 -58.84 -1.22
C SER A 130 36.60 -58.01 -0.16
N THR A 131 35.58 -57.21 -0.54
CA THR A 131 34.80 -56.33 0.37
C THR A 131 34.28 -57.02 1.64
N LEU A 132 33.93 -58.32 1.52
CA LEU A 132 33.32 -59.11 2.60
C LEU A 132 34.29 -60.11 3.26
N SER A 133 35.62 -59.95 3.14
CA SER A 133 36.57 -60.83 3.86
C SER A 133 37.49 -60.09 4.82
N ASN A 134 37.74 -60.71 5.97
CA ASN A 134 38.58 -60.16 7.06
C ASN A 134 40.06 -59.96 6.67
N GLN A 135 40.53 -60.56 5.57
CA GLN A 135 41.91 -60.42 5.10
C GLN A 135 42.02 -59.56 3.83
N GLY A 136 40.91 -59.28 3.15
CA GLY A 136 40.87 -58.61 1.86
C GLY A 136 39.90 -57.43 1.75
N GLY A 137 39.25 -57.01 2.83
CA GLY A 137 38.29 -55.89 2.82
C GLY A 137 37.82 -55.39 4.19
N GLU A 138 38.41 -55.86 5.30
CA GLU A 138 38.26 -55.15 6.59
C GLU A 138 39.22 -53.96 6.65
N ALA A 139 38.69 -52.80 7.08
CA ALA A 139 39.34 -51.49 7.13
C ALA A 139 39.71 -50.84 5.77
N LEU A 140 38.82 -50.87 4.76
CA LEU A 140 38.95 -50.07 3.53
C LEU A 140 40.16 -50.45 2.65
N PHE A 141 40.42 -51.75 2.49
CA PHE A 141 41.53 -52.28 1.67
C PHE A 141 42.94 -51.81 2.09
N ASP A 142 43.11 -51.33 3.33
CA ASP A 142 44.39 -50.82 3.84
C ASP A 142 45.54 -51.86 3.84
N LEU A 143 45.22 -53.16 3.75
CA LEU A 143 46.19 -54.26 3.69
C LEU A 143 46.65 -54.62 2.28
N LEU A 144 46.11 -53.98 1.23
CA LEU A 144 46.53 -54.16 -0.15
C LEU A 144 47.50 -53.05 -0.57
N ASP A 145 48.46 -53.40 -1.43
CA ASP A 145 49.26 -52.42 -2.15
C ASP A 145 48.35 -51.56 -3.04
N ALA A 146 48.65 -50.27 -3.15
CA ALA A 146 47.83 -49.31 -3.89
C ALA A 146 47.57 -49.70 -5.36
N THR A 147 48.49 -50.44 -5.98
CA THR A 147 48.37 -50.96 -7.36
C THR A 147 47.39 -52.15 -7.46
N ASN A 148 47.08 -52.79 -6.34
CA ASN A 148 46.20 -53.96 -6.25
C ASN A 148 44.85 -53.63 -5.60
N THR A 149 44.63 -52.36 -5.21
CA THR A 149 43.39 -51.88 -4.61
C THR A 149 42.38 -51.47 -5.69
N PRO A 150 41.08 -51.74 -5.51
CA PRO A 150 40.07 -51.30 -6.47
C PRO A 150 40.05 -49.79 -6.69
N GLN A 151 39.82 -49.38 -7.94
CA GLN A 151 39.61 -47.99 -8.31
C GLN A 151 38.10 -47.72 -8.46
N ILE A 152 37.65 -46.57 -7.97
CA ILE A 152 36.26 -46.11 -8.04
C ILE A 152 36.23 -44.77 -8.76
N LEU A 153 35.42 -44.67 -9.81
CA LEU A 153 35.08 -43.43 -10.45
C LEU A 153 33.92 -42.75 -9.70
N GLN A 154 34.22 -41.64 -9.04
CA GLN A 154 33.24 -40.74 -8.42
C GLN A 154 32.79 -39.70 -9.47
N ALA A 155 31.48 -39.63 -9.73
CA ALA A 155 30.96 -38.76 -10.78
C ALA A 155 30.63 -37.33 -10.33
N PHE A 156 30.25 -37.12 -9.07
CA PHE A 156 29.86 -35.81 -8.52
C PHE A 156 30.75 -35.42 -7.34
N PRO A 157 31.02 -34.12 -7.10
CA PRO A 157 31.73 -33.70 -5.89
C PRO A 157 30.94 -34.13 -4.65
N THR A 158 31.55 -34.11 -3.48
CA THR A 158 30.80 -34.27 -2.23
C THR A 158 30.83 -32.98 -1.43
N THR A 159 29.76 -32.72 -0.70
CA THR A 159 29.63 -31.58 0.21
C THR A 159 29.39 -32.08 1.62
N ASN A 160 30.09 -31.51 2.60
CA ASN A 160 29.99 -31.99 3.98
C ASN A 160 28.73 -31.49 4.67
N PHE A 161 27.70 -32.35 4.68
CA PHE A 161 26.43 -32.11 5.36
C PHE A 161 26.27 -32.92 6.66
N LYS A 162 27.32 -33.64 7.07
CA LYS A 162 27.40 -34.40 8.33
C LYS A 162 27.11 -33.58 9.59
N PRO A 163 27.48 -32.27 9.69
CA PRO A 163 27.12 -31.47 10.86
C PRO A 163 25.61 -31.46 11.16
N LEU A 164 24.75 -31.64 10.16
CA LEU A 164 23.29 -31.63 10.31
C LEU A 164 22.77 -32.69 11.29
N LEU A 165 23.51 -33.79 11.48
CA LEU A 165 23.12 -34.86 12.41
C LEU A 165 23.71 -34.70 13.81
N ASP A 166 24.48 -33.63 14.06
CA ASP A 166 25.14 -33.33 15.35
C ASP A 166 25.84 -34.57 15.96
N GLY A 167 26.70 -35.21 15.17
CA GLY A 167 27.43 -36.41 15.63
C GLY A 167 26.54 -37.63 15.92
N GLY A 168 25.29 -37.64 15.44
CA GLY A 168 24.31 -38.72 15.63
C GLY A 168 23.22 -38.42 16.66
N ASN A 169 23.22 -37.23 17.26
CA ASN A 169 22.18 -36.81 18.20
C ASN A 169 20.85 -36.50 17.51
N ILE A 170 20.90 -36.09 16.23
CA ILE A 170 19.73 -35.84 15.39
C ILE A 170 19.59 -36.99 14.40
N ARG A 171 18.41 -37.60 14.36
CA ARG A 171 18.12 -38.72 13.47
C ARG A 171 17.71 -38.22 12.09
N LEU A 172 18.13 -38.92 11.05
CA LEU A 172 17.72 -38.65 9.68
C LEU A 172 16.29 -39.20 9.42
N GLN A 173 15.31 -38.62 10.10
CA GLN A 173 13.92 -39.07 10.12
C GLN A 173 12.95 -37.88 10.00
N GLN A 174 11.79 -38.09 9.36
CA GLN A 174 10.77 -37.05 9.22
C GLN A 174 10.25 -36.62 10.59
N GLY A 175 10.11 -35.32 10.80
CA GLY A 175 9.68 -34.71 12.06
C GLY A 175 10.79 -34.51 13.10
N GLU A 176 12.03 -34.97 12.84
CA GLU A 176 13.14 -34.72 13.76
C GLU A 176 13.49 -33.23 13.77
N ILE A 177 13.57 -32.66 14.98
CA ILE A 177 13.87 -31.24 15.22
C ILE A 177 15.38 -31.00 15.12
N ILE A 178 15.74 -29.94 14.40
CA ILE A 178 17.12 -29.53 14.13
C ILE A 178 17.35 -28.17 14.80
N PRO A 179 18.24 -28.08 15.81
CA PRO A 179 18.58 -26.82 16.46
C PRO A 179 19.27 -25.84 15.50
N ASP A 180 19.06 -24.53 15.71
CA ASP A 180 19.65 -23.48 14.87
C ASP A 180 21.20 -23.54 14.82
N SER A 181 21.85 -23.90 15.93
CA SER A 181 23.31 -24.08 15.97
C SER A 181 23.79 -25.19 15.04
N VAL A 182 22.97 -26.21 14.82
CA VAL A 182 23.27 -27.33 13.93
C VAL A 182 23.04 -26.94 12.47
N LEU A 183 21.99 -26.17 12.19
CA LEU A 183 21.75 -25.57 10.88
C LEU A 183 22.93 -24.67 10.46
N GLU A 184 23.40 -23.80 11.36
CA GLU A 184 24.56 -22.94 11.13
C GLU A 184 25.84 -23.76 10.88
N ALA A 185 26.08 -24.81 11.66
CA ALA A 185 27.21 -25.72 11.46
C ALA A 185 27.14 -26.49 10.12
N ALA A 186 25.94 -26.77 9.62
CA ALA A 186 25.69 -27.35 8.30
C ALA A 186 25.68 -26.30 7.17
N GLY A 187 25.83 -25.01 7.50
CA GLY A 187 25.87 -23.89 6.57
C GLY A 187 24.50 -23.50 6.00
N ILE A 188 23.42 -23.79 6.72
CA ILE A 188 22.03 -23.47 6.35
C ILE A 188 21.56 -22.24 7.13
N PHE A 189 21.09 -21.21 6.42
CA PHE A 189 20.61 -19.97 7.02
C PHE A 189 19.21 -19.63 6.50
N TRP A 190 18.24 -19.47 7.40
CA TRP A 190 16.87 -19.08 7.05
C TRP A 190 16.74 -17.59 6.66
N GLY A 191 17.69 -16.75 7.08
CA GLY A 191 17.68 -15.30 6.84
C GLY A 191 16.54 -14.57 7.55
N ASP A 192 16.31 -13.33 7.14
CA ASP A 192 15.12 -12.57 7.49
C ASP A 192 13.88 -13.27 6.90
N ILE A 193 12.93 -13.57 7.79
CA ILE A 193 11.75 -14.35 7.46
C ILE A 193 10.82 -13.64 6.46
N LEU A 194 10.82 -12.30 6.39
CA LEU A 194 9.94 -11.48 5.58
C LEU A 194 10.59 -11.03 4.27
N THR A 195 11.87 -10.67 4.30
CA THR A 195 12.60 -10.16 3.13
C THR A 195 13.42 -11.23 2.41
N GLY A 196 13.73 -12.34 3.10
CA GLY A 196 14.63 -13.38 2.61
C GLY A 196 16.10 -12.96 2.61
N GLU A 197 16.43 -11.78 3.14
CA GLU A 197 17.80 -11.28 3.21
C GLU A 197 18.63 -12.12 4.20
N GLY A 198 19.84 -12.52 3.81
CA GLY A 198 20.67 -13.41 4.62
C GLY A 198 20.29 -14.90 4.55
N PHE A 199 19.31 -15.27 3.72
CA PHE A 199 19.07 -16.68 3.38
C PHE A 199 20.23 -17.24 2.58
N GLY A 200 20.68 -18.45 2.90
CA GLY A 200 21.81 -19.05 2.20
C GLY A 200 22.07 -20.52 2.53
N PHE A 201 22.80 -21.17 1.64
CA PHE A 201 23.36 -22.50 1.85
C PHE A 201 24.81 -22.52 1.41
N THR A 202 25.72 -22.86 2.33
CA THR A 202 27.16 -22.95 2.04
C THR A 202 27.77 -24.17 2.75
N ALA A 203 27.92 -25.29 2.05
CA ALA A 203 28.68 -26.44 2.54
C ALA A 203 30.05 -26.55 1.87
N PRO A 204 31.12 -26.86 2.61
CA PRO A 204 32.44 -27.07 2.01
C PRO A 204 32.46 -28.35 1.18
N VAL A 205 33.16 -28.29 0.05
CA VAL A 205 33.40 -29.46 -0.81
C VAL A 205 34.42 -30.37 -0.13
N SER A 206 34.04 -31.64 0.07
CA SER A 206 34.85 -32.66 0.75
C SER A 206 35.58 -33.63 -0.20
N SER A 207 35.14 -33.75 -1.45
CA SER A 207 35.83 -34.50 -2.52
C SER A 207 35.43 -33.94 -3.88
N LEU A 208 36.35 -34.00 -4.84
CA LEU A 208 36.10 -33.67 -6.25
C LEU A 208 35.86 -34.95 -7.07
N PRO A 209 35.06 -34.89 -8.16
CA PRO A 209 34.90 -35.99 -9.10
C PRO A 209 36.25 -36.51 -9.61
N GLY A 210 36.28 -37.79 -9.97
CA GLY A 210 37.48 -38.41 -10.52
C GLY A 210 37.61 -39.87 -10.14
N VAL A 211 38.67 -40.48 -10.67
CA VAL A 211 39.07 -41.84 -10.29
C VAL A 211 39.81 -41.79 -8.95
N LYS A 212 39.37 -42.59 -7.99
CA LYS A 212 39.91 -42.67 -6.64
C LYS A 212 40.31 -44.10 -6.34
N ILE A 213 41.41 -44.28 -5.61
CA ILE A 213 41.81 -45.59 -5.11
C ILE A 213 41.04 -45.84 -3.82
N ALA A 214 40.35 -46.99 -3.70
CA ALA A 214 39.50 -47.34 -2.58
C ALA A 214 40.31 -47.70 -1.30
N GLN A 215 41.16 -46.78 -0.83
CA GLN A 215 42.03 -46.94 0.35
C GLN A 215 42.13 -45.63 1.15
N ARG A 216 42.35 -45.73 2.46
CA ARG A 216 42.53 -44.53 3.31
C ARG A 216 43.75 -43.72 2.86
N GLY A 217 43.63 -42.39 2.92
CA GLY A 217 44.70 -41.47 2.51
C GLY A 217 44.94 -41.41 1.00
N ARG A 218 44.21 -42.20 0.19
CA ARG A 218 44.22 -42.18 -1.28
C ARG A 218 42.85 -41.89 -1.89
N PHE A 219 41.81 -41.89 -1.08
CA PHE A 219 40.46 -41.44 -1.40
C PHE A 219 40.19 -40.11 -0.67
N ASP A 220 39.81 -39.06 -1.41
CA ASP A 220 39.73 -37.68 -0.89
C ASP A 220 38.74 -37.54 0.28
N ASN A 221 37.61 -38.25 0.22
CA ASN A 221 36.58 -38.23 1.24
C ASN A 221 36.43 -39.60 1.93
N PRO A 222 36.86 -39.73 3.20
CA PRO A 222 36.78 -40.99 3.94
C PRO A 222 35.36 -41.42 4.25
N ASP A 223 34.40 -40.50 4.35
CA ASP A 223 32.99 -40.84 4.59
C ASP A 223 32.38 -41.50 3.32
N LEU A 224 32.65 -40.96 2.13
CA LEU A 224 32.26 -41.58 0.86
C LEU A 224 32.97 -42.92 0.65
N LEU A 225 34.25 -43.04 1.00
CA LEU A 225 34.96 -44.31 0.96
C LEU A 225 34.29 -45.36 1.86
N ASN A 226 33.89 -44.99 3.09
CA ASN A 226 33.18 -45.89 3.98
C ASN A 226 31.83 -46.33 3.40
N ILE A 227 31.01 -45.40 2.90
CA ILE A 227 29.76 -45.76 2.23
C ILE A 227 30.00 -46.66 1.02
N ALA A 228 31.05 -46.37 0.24
CA ALA A 228 31.35 -47.07 -0.99
C ALA A 228 31.88 -48.49 -0.80
N VAL A 229 32.56 -48.83 0.31
CA VAL A 229 33.20 -50.15 0.44
C VAL A 229 33.12 -50.80 1.82
N ASN A 230 32.55 -50.16 2.83
CA ASN A 230 32.47 -50.72 4.20
C ASN A 230 31.06 -51.27 4.50
N PRO A 231 30.86 -52.60 4.53
CA PRO A 231 29.56 -53.22 4.81
C PRO A 231 29.19 -53.27 6.30
N TYR A 232 30.11 -52.91 7.20
CA TYR A 232 29.95 -53.11 8.65
C TYR A 232 29.62 -51.81 9.41
N LEU A 233 29.25 -50.74 8.70
CA LEU A 233 28.83 -49.50 9.33
C LEU A 233 27.56 -49.73 10.16
N THR A 234 27.55 -49.24 11.39
CA THR A 234 26.30 -49.10 12.14
C THR A 234 25.39 -48.08 11.44
N GLN A 235 24.08 -48.13 11.70
CA GLN A 235 23.14 -47.20 11.08
C GLN A 235 23.53 -45.73 11.31
N THR A 236 23.94 -45.38 12.52
CA THR A 236 24.37 -44.00 12.85
C THR A 236 25.65 -43.60 12.12
N GLU A 237 26.64 -44.48 12.04
CA GLU A 237 27.88 -44.22 11.27
C GLU A 237 27.59 -44.09 9.78
N ARG A 238 26.65 -44.89 9.27
CA ARG A 238 26.19 -44.84 7.89
C ARG A 238 25.48 -43.52 7.60
N ASP A 239 24.50 -43.10 8.40
CA ASP A 239 23.78 -41.84 8.20
C ASP A 239 24.72 -40.61 8.24
N LEU A 240 25.66 -40.59 9.19
CA LEU A 240 26.68 -39.55 9.29
C LEU A 240 27.60 -39.51 8.07
N SER A 241 28.07 -40.68 7.61
CA SER A 241 28.95 -40.77 6.45
C SER A 241 28.20 -40.43 5.16
N TYR A 242 26.92 -40.80 5.09
CA TYR A 242 26.05 -40.61 3.95
C TYR A 242 25.83 -39.14 3.61
N LEU A 243 25.56 -38.29 4.61
CA LEU A 243 25.36 -36.85 4.38
C LEU A 243 26.62 -36.12 3.88
N ASN A 244 27.81 -36.68 4.08
CA ASN A 244 29.05 -36.19 3.48
C ASN A 244 29.42 -36.92 2.17
N SER A 245 28.61 -37.86 1.69
CA SER A 245 28.91 -38.70 0.51
C SER A 245 28.28 -38.20 -0.79
N LEU A 246 27.34 -37.27 -0.70
CA LEU A 246 26.58 -36.73 -1.83
C LEU A 246 26.96 -35.28 -2.14
N PHE A 247 26.72 -34.87 -3.37
CA PHE A 247 26.64 -33.47 -3.74
C PHE A 247 25.25 -32.93 -3.38
N TRP A 248 25.17 -32.00 -2.44
CA TRP A 248 23.92 -31.36 -2.06
C TRP A 248 23.75 -30.01 -2.75
N VAL A 249 22.61 -29.83 -3.41
CA VAL A 249 22.20 -28.57 -4.05
C VAL A 249 20.95 -28.06 -3.34
N SER A 250 20.98 -26.82 -2.88
CA SER A 250 19.80 -26.14 -2.36
C SER A 250 18.96 -25.61 -3.51
N PHE A 251 17.65 -25.89 -3.51
CA PHE A 251 16.69 -25.26 -4.43
C PHE A 251 16.18 -23.90 -3.96
N GLY A 252 16.73 -23.37 -2.87
CA GLY A 252 16.31 -22.13 -2.27
C GLY A 252 15.06 -22.25 -1.39
N LYS A 253 14.63 -21.12 -0.85
CA LYS A 253 13.43 -20.98 -0.01
C LYS A 253 12.20 -20.85 -0.91
N ARG A 254 11.13 -21.59 -0.60
CA ARG A 254 9.81 -21.40 -1.23
C ARG A 254 9.09 -20.20 -0.62
N ASP A 255 8.17 -19.61 -1.38
CA ASP A 255 7.28 -18.57 -0.85
C ASP A 255 6.55 -19.09 0.40
N PRO A 256 6.57 -18.33 1.51
CA PRO A 256 5.99 -18.78 2.76
C PRO A 256 4.47 -18.93 2.65
N GLN A 257 3.94 -19.94 3.31
CA GLN A 257 2.50 -20.15 3.44
C GLN A 257 2.01 -19.60 4.78
N PHE A 258 0.89 -18.88 4.77
CA PHE A 258 0.32 -18.25 5.95
C PHE A 258 -1.00 -18.91 6.33
N GLU A 259 -1.12 -19.31 7.59
CA GLU A 259 -2.36 -19.80 8.18
C GLU A 259 -2.78 -18.89 9.32
N VAL A 260 -3.96 -18.27 9.21
CA VAL A 260 -4.49 -17.39 10.27
C VAL A 260 -5.04 -18.25 11.40
N LEU A 261 -4.43 -18.15 12.58
CA LEU A 261 -4.87 -18.90 13.76
C LEU A 261 -5.98 -18.17 14.51
N SER A 262 -5.80 -16.86 14.69
CA SER A 262 -6.78 -16.03 15.37
C SER A 262 -6.72 -14.61 14.84
N GLN A 263 -7.86 -13.93 14.92
CA GLN A 263 -8.01 -12.54 14.52
C GLN A 263 -8.89 -11.84 15.54
N THR A 264 -8.40 -10.74 16.09
CA THR A 264 -9.22 -9.92 16.98
C THR A 264 -10.36 -9.28 16.19
N PRO A 265 -11.54 -9.06 16.81
CA PRO A 265 -12.59 -8.26 16.17
C PRO A 265 -12.04 -6.90 15.77
N GLN A 266 -12.36 -6.45 14.57
CA GLN A 266 -11.92 -5.13 14.09
C GLN A 266 -12.40 -4.04 15.04
N LYS A 267 -11.47 -3.39 15.74
CA LYS A 267 -11.78 -2.22 16.57
C LYS A 267 -11.83 -1.02 15.64
N THR A 268 -12.89 -0.22 15.75
CA THR A 268 -13.01 1.01 14.96
C THR A 268 -13.26 2.22 15.82
N SER A 269 -12.61 3.31 15.48
CA SER A 269 -12.60 4.54 16.27
C SER A 269 -12.91 5.76 15.39
N ASP A 270 -13.83 6.59 15.84
CA ASP A 270 -14.25 7.83 15.15
C ASP A 270 -13.54 9.05 15.74
N TRP A 271 -12.77 9.73 14.90
CA TRP A 271 -11.91 10.84 15.30
C TRP A 271 -12.54 12.19 15.00
N HIS A 272 -12.40 13.10 15.95
CA HIS A 272 -12.96 14.44 15.89
C HIS A 272 -11.92 15.49 16.29
N ARG A 273 -11.92 16.59 15.55
CA ARG A 273 -11.16 17.79 15.84
C ARG A 273 -12.01 18.77 16.62
N LEU A 274 -11.64 19.00 17.88
CA LEU A 274 -12.19 20.07 18.70
C LEU A 274 -11.30 21.31 18.55
N TYR A 275 -11.90 22.48 18.46
CA TYR A 275 -11.14 23.73 18.40
C TYR A 275 -11.81 24.83 19.21
N ALA A 276 -10.98 25.77 19.67
CA ALA A 276 -11.41 27.03 20.26
C ALA A 276 -10.48 28.15 19.77
N SER A 277 -11.05 29.29 19.40
CA SER A 277 -10.31 30.46 18.93
C SER A 277 -10.95 31.77 19.39
N TYR A 278 -10.16 32.84 19.35
CA TYR A 278 -10.57 34.18 19.73
C TYR A 278 -10.56 35.11 18.51
N PRO A 279 -11.63 35.13 17.69
CA PRO A 279 -11.75 36.04 16.56
C PRO A 279 -11.77 37.52 17.00
N HIS A 280 -10.95 38.32 16.34
CA HIS A 280 -10.89 39.78 16.42
C HIS A 280 -10.74 40.34 15.01
N ASN A 281 -11.79 41.00 14.54
CA ASN A 281 -11.86 41.62 13.23
C ASN A 281 -11.78 43.15 13.37
N ARG A 282 -10.91 43.80 12.59
CA ARG A 282 -10.71 45.26 12.56
C ARG A 282 -10.76 45.72 11.12
N THR A 283 -11.64 46.67 10.82
CA THR A 283 -11.89 47.13 9.45
C THR A 283 -12.00 48.64 9.40
N VAL A 284 -11.42 49.23 8.36
CA VAL A 284 -11.65 50.63 7.97
C VAL A 284 -12.10 50.69 6.53
N ILE A 285 -13.16 51.45 6.27
CA ILE A 285 -13.62 51.83 4.94
C ILE A 285 -13.54 53.35 4.84
N GLN A 286 -12.77 53.89 3.90
CA GLN A 286 -12.63 55.33 3.73
C GLN A 286 -13.15 55.76 2.36
N TYR A 287 -14.19 56.61 2.33
CA TYR A 287 -14.72 57.13 1.08
C TYR A 287 -13.88 58.33 0.58
N ASP A 288 -13.63 58.35 -0.73
CA ASP A 288 -12.86 59.43 -1.35
C ASP A 288 -13.72 60.72 -1.41
N PRO A 289 -13.19 61.88 -0.98
CA PRO A 289 -13.92 63.13 -1.03
C PRO A 289 -14.18 63.62 -2.46
N GLU A 290 -13.29 63.33 -3.42
CA GLU A 290 -13.29 63.86 -4.79
C GLU A 290 -13.65 62.83 -5.87
N LYS A 291 -13.56 61.53 -5.55
CA LYS A 291 -13.83 60.41 -6.46
C LYS A 291 -14.96 59.53 -5.95
N ILE A 292 -15.68 58.87 -6.86
CA ILE A 292 -16.75 57.93 -6.51
C ILE A 292 -16.10 56.56 -6.21
N SER A 293 -15.42 56.48 -5.08
CA SER A 293 -14.68 55.30 -4.63
C SER A 293 -14.55 55.23 -3.11
N ALA A 294 -14.21 54.05 -2.60
CA ALA A 294 -13.79 53.84 -1.22
C ALA A 294 -12.56 52.94 -1.16
N SER A 295 -11.65 53.20 -0.22
CA SER A 295 -10.60 52.26 0.15
C SER A 295 -11.07 51.31 1.25
N TYR A 296 -10.61 50.07 1.20
CA TYR A 296 -10.90 49.01 2.17
C TYR A 296 -9.60 48.42 2.70
N SER A 297 -9.50 48.39 4.03
CA SER A 297 -8.40 47.79 4.78
C SER A 297 -8.97 46.95 5.92
N ASN A 298 -8.41 45.76 6.12
CA ASN A 298 -8.91 44.81 7.12
C ASN A 298 -7.77 43.99 7.72
N ILE A 299 -7.85 43.75 9.03
CA ILE A 299 -7.02 42.78 9.75
C ILE A 299 -7.93 41.89 10.58
N PHE A 300 -7.89 40.60 10.32
CA PHE A 300 -8.52 39.57 11.13
C PHE A 300 -7.47 38.74 11.85
N ALA A 301 -7.67 38.52 13.15
CA ALA A 301 -6.86 37.60 13.93
C ALA A 301 -7.75 36.71 14.78
N SER A 302 -7.62 35.40 14.64
CA SER A 302 -8.34 34.37 15.39
C SER A 302 -7.38 33.29 15.89
N PRO A 303 -6.38 33.63 16.72
CA PRO A 303 -5.53 32.63 17.34
C PRO A 303 -6.37 31.67 18.18
N GLY A 304 -5.96 30.42 18.18
CA GLY A 304 -6.66 29.35 18.87
C GLY A 304 -5.83 28.09 19.00
N PHE A 305 -6.44 27.05 19.51
CA PHE A 305 -5.85 25.72 19.63
C PHE A 305 -6.86 24.66 19.21
N SER A 306 -6.35 23.45 18.93
CA SER A 306 -7.16 22.33 18.48
C SER A 306 -6.68 21.01 19.07
N ILE A 307 -7.61 20.10 19.36
CA ILE A 307 -7.33 18.74 19.84
C ILE A 307 -8.00 17.76 18.89
N THR A 308 -7.24 16.76 18.42
CA THR A 308 -7.76 15.61 17.68
C THR A 308 -7.97 14.46 18.66
N ALA A 309 -9.22 14.05 18.86
CA ALA A 309 -9.57 13.03 19.85
C ALA A 309 -10.63 12.04 19.37
N ASN A 310 -10.58 10.83 19.90
CA ASN A 310 -11.65 9.85 19.82
C ASN A 310 -12.51 9.95 21.09
N PHE A 311 -13.82 10.14 20.95
CA PHE A 311 -14.71 10.25 22.10
C PHE A 311 -15.04 8.91 22.77
N SER A 312 -14.78 7.78 22.09
CA SER A 312 -15.16 6.46 22.61
C SER A 312 -14.21 5.96 23.70
N ASP A 313 -12.90 6.22 23.54
CA ASP A 313 -11.85 5.81 24.48
C ASP A 313 -10.99 6.98 24.98
N PHE A 314 -11.37 8.22 24.64
CA PHE A 314 -10.67 9.46 25.02
C PHE A 314 -9.20 9.51 24.56
N SER A 315 -8.82 8.75 23.54
CA SER A 315 -7.48 8.83 22.94
C SER A 315 -7.28 10.16 22.21
N ILE A 316 -6.08 10.73 22.31
CA ILE A 316 -5.68 11.97 21.62
C ILE A 316 -4.58 11.65 20.62
N ASP A 317 -4.72 12.17 19.40
CA ASP A 317 -3.63 12.14 18.42
C ASP A 317 -2.78 13.40 18.56
N GLY A 318 -1.54 13.24 19.03
CA GLY A 318 -0.63 14.37 19.28
C GLY A 318 -0.17 15.08 18.01
N ILE A 319 0.08 14.33 16.93
CA ILE A 319 0.59 14.86 15.66
C ILE A 319 -0.49 15.71 14.98
N GLN A 320 -1.71 15.21 14.88
CA GLN A 320 -2.83 15.92 14.26
C GLN A 320 -3.36 17.06 15.12
N THR A 321 -3.26 16.94 16.45
CA THR A 321 -3.44 18.07 17.39
C THR A 321 -2.44 19.18 17.10
N ALA A 322 -1.17 18.84 16.93
CA ALA A 322 -0.11 19.82 16.62
C ALA A 322 -0.33 20.48 15.25
N ASN A 323 -0.58 19.71 14.18
CA ASN A 323 -0.90 20.23 12.85
C ASN A 323 -2.03 21.27 12.93
N SER A 324 -3.18 20.84 13.45
CA SER A 324 -4.40 21.67 13.53
C SER A 324 -4.22 22.92 14.40
N THR A 325 -3.46 22.80 15.49
CA THR A 325 -3.16 23.91 16.41
C THR A 325 -2.21 24.92 15.79
N LEU A 326 -1.16 24.47 15.08
CA LEU A 326 -0.25 25.38 14.38
C LEU A 326 -1.01 26.24 13.38
N GLY A 327 -1.93 25.67 12.61
CA GLY A 327 -2.74 26.43 11.65
C GLY A 327 -3.60 27.51 12.31
N LEU A 328 -4.10 27.27 13.53
CA LEU A 328 -4.80 28.27 14.32
C LEU A 328 -3.85 29.30 14.95
N ALA A 329 -2.70 28.87 15.45
CA ALA A 329 -1.72 29.72 16.12
C ALA A 329 -1.08 30.75 15.18
N LEU A 330 -0.91 30.41 13.89
CA LEU A 330 -0.42 31.34 12.85
C LEU A 330 -1.26 32.63 12.77
N GLY A 331 -2.55 32.55 13.08
CA GLY A 331 -3.45 33.70 13.19
C GLY A 331 -3.02 34.74 14.22
N GLY A 332 -2.20 34.35 15.20
CA GLY A 332 -1.65 35.24 16.22
C GLY A 332 -0.72 36.31 15.65
N ILE A 333 -0.05 36.05 14.51
CA ILE A 333 0.86 37.01 13.86
C ILE A 333 0.12 38.31 13.52
N PHE A 334 -1.14 38.22 13.10
CA PHE A 334 -1.98 39.35 12.71
C PHE A 334 -2.40 40.24 13.89
N LYS A 335 -2.25 39.79 15.15
CA LYS A 335 -2.41 40.68 16.31
C LYS A 335 -1.26 41.66 16.45
N PHE A 336 -0.07 41.32 15.95
CA PHE A 336 1.14 42.15 16.06
C PHE A 336 1.35 43.05 14.85
N ILE A 337 0.68 42.76 13.72
CA ILE A 337 0.69 43.66 12.57
C ILE A 337 -0.14 44.90 12.90
N LYS A 338 0.51 46.05 12.86
CA LYS A 338 -0.12 47.36 12.97
C LYS A 338 -0.22 47.97 11.58
N ILE A 339 -1.42 48.37 11.19
CA ILE A 339 -1.64 49.27 10.06
C ILE A 339 -2.09 50.57 10.70
N ASP A 340 -1.26 51.61 10.61
CA ASP A 340 -1.46 52.89 11.31
C ASP A 340 -2.88 53.43 11.08
N ASN A 341 -3.37 53.37 9.83
CA ASN A 341 -4.72 53.81 9.48
C ASN A 341 -5.85 53.05 10.22
N ILE A 342 -5.68 51.77 10.56
CA ILE A 342 -6.70 50.98 11.26
C ILE A 342 -6.66 51.24 12.76
N ASP A 343 -5.50 51.06 13.40
CA ASP A 343 -5.40 51.13 14.85
C ASP A 343 -5.61 52.57 15.37
N GLU A 344 -5.11 53.59 14.65
CA GLU A 344 -5.36 55.00 14.97
C GLU A 344 -6.84 55.37 14.79
N SER A 345 -7.48 54.93 13.70
CA SER A 345 -8.90 55.19 13.48
C SER A 345 -9.78 54.51 14.53
N ILE A 346 -9.42 53.31 15.01
CA ILE A 346 -10.15 52.66 16.11
C ILE A 346 -9.95 53.42 17.43
N ALA A 347 -8.73 53.87 17.72
CA ALA A 347 -8.46 54.65 18.93
C ALA A 347 -9.22 55.99 18.93
N GLU A 348 -9.15 56.74 17.83
CA GLU A 348 -9.87 58.01 17.64
C GLU A 348 -11.39 57.81 17.76
N ALA A 349 -11.94 56.78 17.12
CA ALA A 349 -13.37 56.48 17.20
C ALA A 349 -13.83 56.15 18.63
N ARG A 350 -13.02 55.40 19.38
CA ARG A 350 -13.32 55.07 20.78
C ARG A 350 -13.24 56.30 21.68
N GLU A 351 -12.27 57.18 21.47
CA GLU A 351 -12.15 58.44 22.19
C GLU A 351 -13.39 59.32 21.98
N ARG A 352 -13.81 59.53 20.72
CA ARG A 352 -15.01 60.33 20.40
C ARG A 352 -16.29 59.72 20.96
N PHE A 353 -16.44 58.40 20.90
CA PHE A 353 -17.56 57.71 21.52
C PHE A 353 -17.59 57.92 23.04
N GLN A 354 -16.44 57.80 23.72
CA GLN A 354 -16.32 58.04 25.16
C GLN A 354 -16.60 59.50 25.54
N ASN A 355 -16.25 60.45 24.66
CA ASN A 355 -16.57 61.86 24.82
C ASN A 355 -18.05 62.20 24.54
N GLY A 356 -18.86 61.23 24.09
CA GLY A 356 -20.29 61.44 23.79
C GLY A 356 -20.54 62.24 22.50
N GLU A 357 -19.57 62.24 21.57
CA GLU A 357 -19.70 62.93 20.29
C GLU A 357 -20.70 62.24 19.35
N SER A 358 -21.25 62.99 18.40
CA SER A 358 -22.10 62.43 17.33
C SER A 358 -21.26 61.86 16.18
N PHE A 359 -21.86 61.02 15.34
CA PHE A 359 -21.22 60.57 14.10
C PHE A 359 -20.84 61.76 13.21
N ALA A 360 -19.65 61.70 12.63
CA ALA A 360 -19.21 62.68 11.64
C ALA A 360 -20.05 62.60 10.35
N GLU A 361 -20.20 63.73 9.66
CA GLU A 361 -20.85 63.77 8.36
C GLU A 361 -19.94 63.21 7.25
N LEU A 362 -20.52 62.47 6.30
CA LEU A 362 -19.81 61.95 5.13
C LEU A 362 -19.76 62.99 4.00
N ASN A 363 -18.73 63.82 4.02
CA ASN A 363 -18.36 64.78 2.98
C ASN A 363 -17.73 64.08 1.75
N THR A 364 -18.53 63.32 1.01
CA THR A 364 -18.09 62.55 -0.17
C THR A 364 -18.78 63.03 -1.45
N LYS A 365 -18.08 62.99 -2.59
CA LYS A 365 -18.72 63.17 -3.92
C LYS A 365 -19.74 62.09 -4.27
N SER A 366 -19.60 60.89 -3.71
CA SER A 366 -20.52 59.77 -3.97
C SER A 366 -21.91 60.03 -3.39
N THR A 367 -22.97 59.78 -4.18
CA THR A 367 -24.36 59.80 -3.69
C THR A 367 -24.65 58.61 -2.77
N PRO A 368 -25.68 58.65 -1.92
CA PRO A 368 -26.08 57.50 -1.09
C PRO A 368 -26.29 56.20 -1.88
N ASN A 369 -26.88 56.29 -3.08
CA ASN A 369 -27.07 55.14 -3.97
C ASN A 369 -25.73 54.58 -4.50
N GLN A 370 -24.79 55.45 -4.84
CA GLN A 370 -23.45 55.02 -5.27
C GLN A 370 -22.66 54.40 -4.12
N ARG A 371 -22.78 54.92 -2.89
CA ARG A 371 -22.18 54.28 -1.69
C ARG A 371 -22.76 52.89 -1.45
N ARG A 372 -24.08 52.72 -1.61
CA ARG A 372 -24.72 51.40 -1.54
C ARG A 372 -24.18 50.43 -2.60
N GLN A 373 -23.94 50.90 -3.83
CA GLN A 373 -23.33 50.09 -4.89
C GLN A 373 -21.88 49.70 -4.57
N ILE A 374 -21.08 50.65 -4.05
CA ILE A 374 -19.70 50.39 -3.59
C ILE A 374 -19.69 49.30 -2.52
N ASN A 375 -20.53 49.42 -1.49
CA ASN A 375 -20.59 48.43 -0.40
C ASN A 375 -21.09 47.06 -0.87
N ASN A 376 -22.11 47.01 -1.72
CA ASN A 376 -22.60 45.76 -2.29
C ASN A 376 -21.51 45.06 -3.12
N ARG A 377 -20.72 45.83 -3.89
CA ARG A 377 -19.63 45.28 -4.71
C ARG A 377 -18.46 44.81 -3.84
N LEU A 378 -18.11 45.54 -2.80
CA LEU A 378 -17.12 45.10 -1.81
C LEU A 378 -17.55 43.80 -1.13
N ASN A 379 -18.78 43.74 -0.61
CA ASN A 379 -19.34 42.53 0.01
C ASN A 379 -19.33 41.34 -0.95
N ARG A 380 -19.69 41.55 -2.22
CA ARG A 380 -19.62 40.51 -3.24
C ARG A 380 -18.19 40.03 -3.47
N THR A 381 -17.23 40.94 -3.51
CA THR A 381 -15.80 40.63 -3.69
C THR A 381 -15.26 39.82 -2.50
N LEU A 382 -15.62 40.20 -1.27
CA LEU A 382 -15.26 39.45 -0.05
C LEU A 382 -15.95 38.07 0.04
N ALA A 383 -17.19 37.95 -0.47
CA ALA A 383 -17.85 36.66 -0.57
C ALA A 383 -17.13 35.72 -1.54
N TYR A 384 -16.70 36.23 -2.70
CA TYR A 384 -15.92 35.45 -3.68
C TYR A 384 -14.49 35.17 -3.23
N SER A 385 -13.87 36.03 -2.40
CA SER A 385 -12.59 35.68 -1.77
C SER A 385 -12.75 34.49 -0.85
N ASN A 386 -13.76 34.49 0.01
CA ASN A 386 -14.03 33.34 0.88
C ASN A 386 -14.39 32.06 0.11
N ALA A 387 -15.13 32.17 -0.99
CA ALA A 387 -15.51 31.00 -1.80
C ALA A 387 -14.33 30.34 -2.54
N ALA A 388 -13.28 31.08 -2.87
CA ALA A 388 -12.10 30.54 -3.56
C ALA A 388 -10.94 30.21 -2.62
N SER A 389 -11.06 30.49 -1.32
CA SER A 389 -10.04 30.13 -0.34
C SER A 389 -9.94 28.61 -0.22
N GLY A 390 -8.71 28.08 -0.21
CA GLY A 390 -8.46 26.67 0.08
C GLY A 390 -8.41 26.35 1.57
N LEU A 391 -8.52 27.36 2.44
CA LEU A 391 -8.51 27.16 3.89
C LEU A 391 -9.89 26.69 4.36
N GLU A 392 -9.93 25.53 5.03
CA GLU A 392 -11.13 25.05 5.74
C GLU A 392 -11.48 25.97 6.92
N GLN A 393 -10.44 26.55 7.55
CA GLN A 393 -10.59 27.46 8.66
C GLN A 393 -9.51 28.55 8.61
N VAL A 394 -9.93 29.80 8.43
CA VAL A 394 -9.05 30.97 8.48
C VAL A 394 -8.78 31.34 9.94
N SER A 395 -7.51 31.45 10.31
CA SER A 395 -7.07 31.89 11.63
C SER A 395 -6.54 33.32 11.63
N GLY A 396 -6.18 33.87 10.47
CA GLY A 396 -5.84 35.29 10.36
C GLY A 396 -5.82 35.75 8.91
N ASN A 397 -6.08 37.03 8.69
CA ASN A 397 -5.92 37.66 7.39
C ASN A 397 -5.45 39.11 7.52
N ILE A 398 -4.85 39.61 6.45
CA ILE A 398 -4.62 41.04 6.21
C ILE A 398 -5.05 41.35 4.79
N THR A 399 -5.84 42.40 4.62
CA THR A 399 -6.15 42.97 3.31
C THR A 399 -5.25 44.16 3.07
N LEU A 400 -4.46 44.11 2.00
CA LEU A 400 -3.69 45.27 1.53
C LEU A 400 -4.66 46.32 0.99
N GLU A 401 -4.39 47.61 1.27
CA GLU A 401 -5.32 48.69 0.96
C GLU A 401 -5.78 48.62 -0.50
N SER A 402 -7.09 48.62 -0.67
CA SER A 402 -7.71 48.27 -1.94
C SER A 402 -8.84 49.23 -2.28
N LYS A 403 -8.99 49.60 -3.57
CA LYS A 403 -9.98 50.59 -4.01
C LYS A 403 -11.19 49.94 -4.66
N THR A 404 -12.37 50.33 -4.22
CA THR A 404 -13.66 49.90 -4.76
C THR A 404 -14.44 51.09 -5.33
N THR A 405 -15.02 50.90 -6.50
CA THR A 405 -15.91 51.83 -7.21
C THR A 405 -17.25 51.13 -7.48
N PRO A 406 -18.29 51.82 -7.98
CA PRO A 406 -19.54 51.15 -8.36
C PRO A 406 -19.38 50.04 -9.41
N ASN A 407 -18.35 50.10 -10.25
CA ASN A 407 -18.15 49.19 -11.39
C ASN A 407 -16.98 48.22 -11.23
N ASN A 408 -16.00 48.54 -10.37
CA ASN A 408 -14.79 47.74 -10.18
C ASN A 408 -14.47 47.58 -8.69
N SER A 409 -13.97 46.41 -8.30
CA SER A 409 -13.36 46.16 -6.99
C SER A 409 -12.22 45.17 -7.18
N SER A 410 -11.19 45.27 -6.35
CA SER A 410 -10.08 44.34 -6.30
C SER A 410 -9.61 44.32 -4.87
N ILE A 411 -9.30 43.16 -4.31
CA ILE A 411 -8.72 42.98 -2.98
C ILE A 411 -7.57 41.98 -3.09
N LEU A 412 -6.52 42.21 -2.31
CA LEU A 412 -5.38 41.31 -2.17
C LEU A 412 -5.21 41.01 -0.69
N GLU A 413 -5.28 39.73 -0.35
CA GLU A 413 -5.24 39.25 1.02
C GLU A 413 -4.11 38.25 1.23
N VAL A 414 -3.46 38.32 2.38
CA VAL A 414 -2.64 37.22 2.91
C VAL A 414 -3.41 36.59 4.06
N ARG A 415 -3.61 35.28 3.98
CA ARG A 415 -4.40 34.48 4.93
C ARG A 415 -3.55 33.40 5.55
N THR A 416 -3.89 33.01 6.76
CA THR A 416 -3.35 31.82 7.44
C THR A 416 -4.49 31.00 8.02
N GLY A 417 -4.26 29.72 8.20
CA GLY A 417 -5.30 28.83 8.70
C GLY A 417 -4.95 27.36 8.56
N ASN A 418 -6.00 26.55 8.49
CA ASN A 418 -5.92 25.13 8.20
C ASN A 418 -6.47 24.81 6.81
N HIS A 419 -5.68 24.12 5.99
CA HIS A 419 -6.10 23.50 4.73
C HIS A 419 -6.50 22.05 4.99
N ARG A 420 -7.61 21.61 4.41
CA ARG A 420 -8.10 20.24 4.58
C ARG A 420 -7.56 19.35 3.48
N ARG A 421 -6.96 18.22 3.85
CA ARG A 421 -6.58 17.14 2.92
C ARG A 421 -7.29 15.84 3.25
N ALA A 422 -7.84 15.16 2.25
CA ALA A 422 -8.40 13.82 2.41
C ALA A 422 -7.28 12.77 2.31
N VAL A 423 -7.24 11.79 3.20
CA VAL A 423 -6.17 10.78 3.24
C VAL A 423 -6.72 9.38 3.49
N GLN A 424 -5.99 8.38 2.98
CA GLN A 424 -6.19 6.96 3.24
C GLN A 424 -4.84 6.34 3.60
N PHE A 425 -4.61 6.13 4.89
CA PHE A 425 -3.36 5.58 5.40
C PHE A 425 -3.57 4.12 5.79
N LEU A 426 -2.59 3.29 5.42
CA LEU A 426 -2.58 1.87 5.71
C LEU A 426 -1.22 1.51 6.29
N GLN A 427 -1.24 0.86 7.44
CA GLN A 427 -0.09 0.37 8.17
C GLN A 427 -0.22 -1.12 8.38
N ARG A 428 0.84 -1.84 8.05
CA ARG A 428 1.02 -3.24 8.39
C ARG A 428 2.32 -3.41 9.15
N ASP A 429 2.20 -3.83 10.40
CA ASP A 429 3.34 -4.21 11.22
C ASP A 429 3.36 -5.73 11.36
N ILE A 430 4.53 -6.33 11.16
CA ILE A 430 4.74 -7.77 11.33
C ILE A 430 5.80 -7.97 12.40
N GLU A 431 5.46 -8.76 13.42
CA GLU A 431 6.31 -9.11 14.53
C GLU A 431 6.50 -10.62 14.58
N LEU A 432 7.73 -11.09 14.79
CA LEU A 432 7.99 -12.49 15.10
C LEU A 432 7.69 -12.72 16.58
N LEU A 433 6.63 -13.48 16.88
CA LEU A 433 6.20 -13.76 18.25
C LEU A 433 6.95 -14.96 18.83
N ASP A 434 7.03 -16.04 18.05
CA ASP A 434 7.73 -17.26 18.43
C ASP A 434 8.46 -17.85 17.22
N PRO A 435 9.80 -17.91 17.23
CA PRO A 435 10.55 -18.62 16.20
C PRO A 435 10.24 -20.13 16.26
N GLY A 436 9.81 -20.67 15.13
CA GLY A 436 9.51 -22.09 15.01
C GLY A 436 10.75 -22.98 15.03
N GLU A 437 10.56 -24.23 15.44
CA GLU A 437 11.57 -25.27 15.29
C GLU A 437 11.70 -25.69 13.82
N THR A 438 12.93 -25.92 13.37
CA THR A 438 13.19 -26.48 12.03
C THR A 438 13.18 -28.00 12.12
N PHE A 439 12.55 -28.68 11.16
CA PHE A 439 12.53 -30.14 11.12
C PHE A 439 12.55 -30.69 9.70
N PHE A 440 12.90 -31.98 9.55
CA PHE A 440 12.78 -32.67 8.27
C PHE A 440 11.30 -32.93 7.93
N SER A 441 10.76 -32.19 6.98
CA SER A 441 9.38 -32.36 6.51
C SER A 441 9.23 -33.47 5.45
N THR A 442 10.23 -33.64 4.60
CA THR A 442 10.27 -34.70 3.59
C THR A 442 11.68 -35.29 3.56
N LEU A 443 11.78 -36.62 3.50
CA LEU A 443 13.04 -37.36 3.30
C LEU A 443 12.79 -38.46 2.27
N ARG A 444 13.59 -38.47 1.21
CA ARG A 444 13.66 -39.50 0.17
C ARG A 444 15.13 -39.75 -0.09
N LEU A 445 15.70 -40.65 0.70
CA LEU A 445 17.13 -40.87 0.75
C LEU A 445 17.49 -42.30 0.36
N SER A 446 18.64 -42.46 -0.27
CA SER A 446 19.22 -43.75 -0.62
C SER A 446 20.23 -44.22 0.44
N ASN A 447 20.19 -43.70 1.67
CA ASN A 447 21.18 -43.98 2.72
C ASN A 447 21.26 -45.47 3.08
N GLU A 448 20.16 -46.21 2.99
CA GLU A 448 20.11 -47.65 3.27
C GLU A 448 20.52 -48.52 2.07
N THR A 449 20.38 -48.01 0.84
CA THR A 449 20.57 -48.78 -0.40
C THR A 449 21.86 -48.45 -1.14
N PHE A 450 22.37 -47.22 -0.97
CA PHE A 450 23.58 -46.73 -1.64
C PHE A 450 24.83 -47.28 -0.96
N GLY A 451 25.60 -48.07 -1.71
CA GLY A 451 26.76 -48.80 -1.27
C GLY A 451 26.47 -49.92 -0.26
N PRO A 452 27.49 -50.69 0.14
CA PRO A 452 28.83 -50.67 -0.43
C PRO A 452 28.89 -51.37 -1.80
N LEU A 453 29.76 -50.89 -2.67
CA LEU A 453 30.23 -51.61 -3.83
C LEU A 453 30.97 -52.88 -3.39
N THR A 454 30.67 -53.97 -4.07
CA THR A 454 31.15 -55.31 -3.72
C THR A 454 32.13 -55.82 -4.76
N PHE A 455 33.23 -56.41 -4.30
CA PHE A 455 34.35 -56.87 -5.12
C PHE A 455 34.70 -58.33 -4.76
N ILE A 456 33.98 -59.38 -5.21
CA ILE A 456 34.41 -60.79 -5.01
C ILE A 456 33.94 -61.71 -6.14
N GLY A 457 34.80 -62.63 -6.56
CA GLY A 457 34.59 -63.57 -7.68
C GLY A 457 33.83 -64.86 -7.36
N ASN A 458 32.75 -65.10 -8.13
CA ASN A 458 32.45 -66.31 -8.91
C ASN A 458 31.06 -66.13 -9.57
N GLN A 459 30.92 -66.48 -10.85
CA GLN A 459 29.66 -66.30 -11.60
C GLN A 459 28.79 -67.57 -11.56
N ILE A 460 27.47 -67.43 -11.34
CA ILE A 460 26.49 -68.50 -11.61
C ILE A 460 25.61 -68.07 -12.81
N PRO A 461 25.59 -68.82 -13.92
CA PRO A 461 24.78 -68.49 -15.10
C PRO A 461 23.28 -68.38 -14.77
N LEU A 462 22.58 -67.40 -15.37
CA LEU A 462 21.18 -67.10 -15.06
C LEU A 462 20.22 -68.28 -15.26
N ASN A 463 20.61 -69.22 -16.13
CA ASN A 463 19.87 -70.45 -16.44
C ASN A 463 19.75 -71.40 -15.23
N ASN A 464 20.50 -71.18 -14.14
CA ASN A 464 20.60 -72.09 -13.00
C ASN A 464 19.91 -71.60 -11.72
N THR A 465 19.29 -70.41 -11.71
CA THR A 465 18.65 -69.84 -10.52
C THR A 465 17.32 -69.20 -10.90
N GLY A 466 16.20 -69.83 -10.51
CA GLY A 466 14.84 -69.52 -11.00
C GLY A 466 14.22 -68.19 -10.55
N ILE A 467 14.93 -67.07 -10.69
CA ILE A 467 14.46 -65.72 -10.34
C ILE A 467 13.82 -65.06 -11.58
N THR A 468 12.49 -64.94 -11.56
CA THR A 468 11.71 -64.14 -12.54
C THR A 468 10.46 -63.56 -11.85
N PRO A 469 10.06 -62.29 -12.06
CA PRO A 469 10.63 -61.24 -12.93
C PRO A 469 11.29 -60.05 -12.18
N VAL A 470 12.15 -59.27 -12.86
CA VAL A 470 12.86 -58.07 -12.35
C VAL A 470 11.97 -56.81 -12.50
N ASN A 471 11.70 -56.09 -11.40
CA ASN A 471 10.80 -54.93 -11.34
C ASN A 471 11.50 -53.55 -11.40
N GLU A 472 12.81 -53.52 -11.67
CA GLU A 472 13.62 -52.32 -11.74
C GLU A 472 14.48 -52.29 -13.02
N SER A 473 14.59 -51.12 -13.65
CA SER A 473 15.54 -50.89 -14.75
C SER A 473 16.36 -49.64 -14.50
N SER A 474 17.67 -49.74 -14.65
CA SER A 474 18.58 -48.61 -14.61
C SER A 474 19.57 -48.67 -15.76
N ALA A 475 20.00 -47.51 -16.22
CA ALA A 475 21.10 -47.38 -17.16
C ALA A 475 21.97 -46.19 -16.76
N VAL A 476 23.27 -46.33 -16.97
CA VAL A 476 24.25 -45.25 -16.82
C VAL A 476 25.20 -45.27 -17.98
N GLU A 477 25.57 -44.07 -18.44
CA GLU A 477 26.61 -43.86 -19.41
C GLU A 477 27.60 -42.84 -18.86
N VAL A 478 28.86 -43.23 -18.75
CA VAL A 478 29.94 -42.35 -18.33
C VAL A 478 30.92 -42.18 -19.47
N ILE A 479 31.21 -40.94 -19.83
CA ILE A 479 32.08 -40.53 -20.92
C ILE A 479 33.27 -39.80 -20.28
N LEU A 480 34.46 -40.38 -20.40
CA LEU A 480 35.72 -39.75 -20.01
C LEU A 480 36.36 -39.16 -21.27
N THR A 481 36.54 -37.84 -21.34
CA THR A 481 37.18 -37.17 -22.48
C THR A 481 38.54 -36.62 -22.05
N ASN A 482 39.62 -37.09 -22.67
CA ASN A 482 40.96 -36.61 -22.35
C ASN A 482 41.24 -35.21 -22.94
N SER A 483 42.38 -34.62 -22.57
CA SER A 483 42.83 -33.31 -23.07
C SER A 483 43.03 -33.20 -24.59
N GLN A 484 43.12 -34.34 -25.31
CA GLN A 484 43.22 -34.41 -26.77
C GLN A 484 41.86 -34.69 -27.46
N GLY A 485 40.76 -34.75 -26.70
CA GLY A 485 39.41 -34.98 -27.22
C GLY A 485 39.05 -36.45 -27.47
N ARG A 486 39.88 -37.42 -27.07
CA ARG A 486 39.52 -38.85 -27.12
C ARG A 486 38.55 -39.19 -26.01
N GLN A 487 37.51 -39.95 -26.34
CA GLN A 487 36.43 -40.32 -25.44
C GLN A 487 36.52 -41.81 -25.07
N PHE A 488 36.38 -42.11 -23.79
CA PHE A 488 36.24 -43.47 -23.27
C PHE A 488 34.86 -43.60 -22.65
N VAL A 489 34.02 -44.46 -23.22
CA VAL A 489 32.60 -44.52 -22.89
C VAL A 489 32.27 -45.85 -22.25
N GLN A 490 31.82 -45.80 -21.01
CA GLN A 490 31.31 -46.94 -20.27
C GLN A 490 29.78 -46.87 -20.26
N LYS A 491 29.12 -47.94 -20.72
CA LYS A 491 27.66 -48.06 -20.70
C LYS A 491 27.27 -49.23 -19.81
N PHE A 492 26.37 -48.97 -18.88
CA PHE A 492 25.72 -49.97 -18.04
C PHE A 492 24.22 -49.95 -18.31
N SER A 493 23.63 -51.13 -18.49
CA SER A 493 22.17 -51.30 -18.50
C SER A 493 21.84 -52.57 -17.74
N SER A 494 20.94 -52.46 -16.76
CA SER A 494 20.49 -53.62 -15.98
C SER A 494 19.78 -54.68 -16.86
N ALA A 495 19.34 -54.30 -18.06
CA ALA A 495 18.64 -55.17 -19.02
C ALA A 495 19.56 -56.12 -19.81
N ASP A 496 20.87 -55.88 -19.87
CA ASP A 496 21.82 -56.64 -20.68
C ASP A 496 22.55 -57.77 -19.89
N ASN A 497 22.12 -58.06 -18.65
CA ASN A 497 22.75 -59.04 -17.78
C ASN A 497 22.33 -60.51 -18.07
N THR A 498 23.30 -61.41 -18.31
CA THR A 498 23.08 -62.86 -18.58
C THR A 498 23.50 -63.79 -17.42
N ILE A 499 23.72 -63.26 -16.22
CA ILE A 499 24.28 -63.95 -15.05
C ILE A 499 23.42 -63.58 -13.83
N VAL A 500 23.09 -64.52 -12.94
CA VAL A 500 22.50 -64.13 -11.64
C VAL A 500 23.65 -63.75 -10.72
N PRO A 501 23.69 -62.51 -10.21
CA PRO A 501 24.77 -62.06 -9.35
C PRO A 501 24.70 -62.78 -7.99
N ILE A 502 25.82 -63.39 -7.56
CA ILE A 502 26.25 -63.15 -6.17
C ILE A 502 26.42 -61.63 -6.11
N PRO A 503 25.86 -60.88 -5.15
CA PRO A 503 25.74 -59.43 -5.26
C PRO A 503 27.13 -58.81 -5.46
N VAL A 504 27.44 -58.49 -6.72
CA VAL A 504 28.60 -57.71 -7.16
C VAL A 504 28.03 -56.39 -7.68
N GLN A 505 27.67 -55.50 -6.75
CA GLN A 505 27.35 -54.09 -6.96
C GLN A 505 28.61 -53.34 -7.41
N THR A 506 28.84 -53.31 -8.72
CA THR A 506 29.94 -52.57 -9.37
C THR A 506 29.60 -51.11 -9.69
N PHE A 507 28.34 -50.74 -9.47
CA PHE A 507 27.80 -49.43 -9.77
C PHE A 507 26.73 -49.07 -8.75
N ASP A 508 26.67 -47.79 -8.39
CA ASP A 508 25.56 -47.27 -7.62
C ASP A 508 25.28 -45.79 -7.91
N LEU A 509 24.03 -45.39 -7.65
CA LEU A 509 23.52 -44.04 -7.82
C LEU A 509 22.64 -43.65 -6.62
N ALA A 510 22.98 -42.53 -5.99
CA ALA A 510 22.09 -41.84 -5.06
C ALA A 510 21.44 -40.65 -5.76
N PHE A 511 20.11 -40.59 -5.73
CA PHE A 511 19.30 -39.49 -6.25
C PHE A 511 18.27 -39.10 -5.20
N ASP A 512 18.63 -38.12 -4.40
CA ASP A 512 18.05 -37.94 -3.08
C ASP A 512 17.41 -36.59 -2.92
N TYR A 513 16.43 -36.52 -2.03
CA TYR A 513 15.69 -35.29 -1.77
C TYR A 513 15.30 -35.20 -0.30
N PHE A 514 15.52 -34.03 0.30
CA PHE A 514 14.89 -33.71 1.57
C PHE A 514 14.45 -32.25 1.66
N GLU A 515 13.48 -32.00 2.53
CA GLU A 515 12.94 -30.66 2.80
C GLU A 515 13.04 -30.35 4.28
N LEU A 516 13.63 -29.20 4.60
CA LEU A 516 13.53 -28.59 5.90
C LEU A 516 12.34 -27.65 5.93
N THR A 517 11.52 -27.76 6.96
CA THR A 517 10.40 -26.85 7.19
C THR A 517 10.54 -26.22 8.57
N ARG A 518 10.17 -24.95 8.65
CA ARG A 518 10.11 -24.15 9.88
C ARG A 518 8.76 -23.44 9.92
N VAL A 519 8.08 -23.49 11.06
CA VAL A 519 6.76 -22.86 11.24
C VAL A 519 6.85 -21.79 12.32
N ASP A 520 7.01 -20.54 11.90
CA ASP A 520 7.10 -19.41 12.82
C ASP A 520 5.72 -18.87 13.20
N LEU A 521 5.54 -18.48 14.47
CA LEU A 521 4.36 -17.75 14.91
C LEU A 521 4.61 -16.25 14.76
N ILE A 522 3.80 -15.59 13.92
CA ILE A 522 3.92 -14.15 13.69
C ILE A 522 2.65 -13.40 14.12
N GLY A 523 2.85 -12.19 14.58
CA GLY A 523 1.81 -11.22 14.88
C GLY A 523 1.74 -10.20 13.75
N VAL A 524 0.54 -10.01 13.19
CA VAL A 524 0.32 -9.04 12.12
C VAL A 524 -0.70 -8.01 12.58
N GLY A 525 -0.23 -6.79 12.79
CA GLY A 525 -1.06 -5.62 13.08
C GLY A 525 -1.42 -4.91 11.79
N PHE A 526 -2.71 -4.70 11.56
CA PHE A 526 -3.23 -3.90 10.46
C PHE A 526 -4.00 -2.69 10.99
N ASN A 527 -3.46 -1.51 10.74
CA ASN A 527 -4.08 -0.24 11.10
C ASN A 527 -4.44 0.52 9.82
N SER A 528 -5.63 1.11 9.81
CA SER A 528 -6.04 2.00 8.71
C SER A 528 -6.66 3.27 9.25
N PHE A 529 -6.52 4.35 8.50
CA PHE A 529 -7.26 5.59 8.71
C PHE A 529 -7.81 6.09 7.39
N ASN A 530 -9.10 6.43 7.38
CA ASN A 530 -9.77 7.06 6.24
C ASN A 530 -10.46 8.33 6.72
N GLY A 531 -10.05 9.48 6.19
CA GLY A 531 -10.54 10.75 6.71
C GLY A 531 -9.84 11.98 6.15
N TYR A 532 -9.77 13.02 6.97
CA TYR A 532 -9.27 14.34 6.65
C TYR A 532 -8.26 14.82 7.69
N LEU A 533 -7.15 15.37 7.20
CA LEU A 533 -6.16 16.09 7.99
C LEU A 533 -6.40 17.59 7.85
N SER A 534 -6.28 18.33 8.95
CA SER A 534 -6.28 19.80 8.95
C SER A 534 -4.83 20.28 9.08
N LEU A 535 -4.28 20.79 7.98
CA LEU A 535 -2.85 21.10 7.84
C LEU A 535 -2.59 22.61 7.94
N PRO A 536 -1.61 23.08 8.74
CA PRO A 536 -1.25 24.49 8.83
C PRO A 536 -0.88 25.06 7.45
N SER A 537 -1.40 26.23 7.14
CA SER A 537 -1.31 26.80 5.78
C SER A 537 -1.22 28.32 5.75
N VAL A 538 -0.56 28.83 4.72
CA VAL A 538 -0.48 30.25 4.35
C VAL A 538 -0.98 30.39 2.92
N GLU A 539 -1.82 31.39 2.67
CA GLU A 539 -2.50 31.60 1.40
C GLU A 539 -2.40 33.07 0.96
N LEU A 540 -2.05 33.29 -0.30
CA LEU A 540 -2.21 34.56 -0.99
C LEU A 540 -3.50 34.48 -1.81
N LEU A 541 -4.37 35.48 -1.67
CA LEU A 541 -5.65 35.52 -2.36
C LEU A 541 -5.86 36.86 -3.06
N ALA A 542 -6.19 36.81 -4.34
CA ALA A 542 -6.62 37.96 -5.13
C ALA A 542 -8.07 37.77 -5.57
N ALA A 543 -8.95 38.69 -5.22
CA ALA A 543 -10.35 38.67 -5.66
C ALA A 543 -10.77 40.03 -6.19
N GLY A 544 -11.73 40.06 -7.11
CA GLY A 544 -12.19 41.31 -7.68
C GLY A 544 -13.44 41.16 -8.53
N SER A 545 -13.89 42.29 -9.04
CA SER A 545 -14.96 42.35 -10.01
C SER A 545 -14.75 43.51 -10.97
N SER A 546 -15.17 43.31 -12.22
CA SER A 546 -15.22 44.37 -13.24
C SER A 546 -16.52 44.25 -14.03
N GLY A 547 -17.40 45.25 -13.88
CA GLY A 547 -18.77 45.17 -14.39
C GLY A 547 -19.51 43.97 -13.80
N ASP A 548 -19.94 43.06 -14.68
CA ASP A 548 -20.66 41.83 -14.35
C ASP A 548 -19.74 40.62 -14.09
N LEU A 549 -18.44 40.74 -14.40
CA LEU A 549 -17.42 39.71 -14.13
C LEU A 549 -17.00 39.76 -12.67
N ASN A 550 -16.94 38.60 -12.02
CA ASN A 550 -16.28 38.39 -10.73
C ASN A 550 -15.20 37.33 -10.90
N TYR A 551 -14.06 37.55 -10.25
CA TYR A 551 -12.94 36.63 -10.28
C TYR A 551 -12.30 36.53 -8.91
N SER A 552 -11.74 35.38 -8.60
CA SER A 552 -11.04 35.09 -7.36
C SER A 552 -10.02 34.00 -7.64
N ALA A 553 -8.80 34.18 -7.15
CA ALA A 553 -7.72 33.21 -7.26
C ALA A 553 -6.96 33.16 -5.94
N SER A 554 -6.74 31.96 -5.42
CA SER A 554 -5.90 31.71 -4.26
C SER A 554 -4.73 30.80 -4.61
N LEU A 555 -3.59 31.08 -4.01
CA LEU A 555 -2.37 30.28 -4.06
C LEU A 555 -1.91 30.07 -2.62
N GLY A 556 -1.83 28.84 -2.17
CA GLY A 556 -1.42 28.55 -0.80
C GLY A 556 -0.44 27.40 -0.68
N THR A 557 0.26 27.40 0.44
CA THR A 557 1.19 26.35 0.87
C THR A 557 0.67 25.74 2.17
N TRP A 558 0.68 24.41 2.26
CA TRP A 558 0.35 23.67 3.47
C TRP A 558 1.54 22.81 3.91
N PHE A 559 1.61 22.53 5.22
CA PHE A 559 2.69 21.75 5.84
C PHE A 559 2.09 20.62 6.68
N ASN A 560 2.72 19.46 6.71
CA ASN A 560 2.36 18.33 7.54
C ASN A 560 3.56 17.91 8.39
N ILE A 561 3.42 17.97 9.72
CA ILE A 561 4.50 17.67 10.68
C ILE A 561 5.01 16.24 10.50
N ASN A 562 4.13 15.28 10.24
CA ASN A 562 4.50 13.90 9.95
C ASN A 562 3.61 13.37 8.82
N ALA A 563 4.23 13.10 7.67
CA ALA A 563 3.54 12.74 6.45
C ALA A 563 3.04 11.28 6.43
N ASP A 564 3.60 10.43 7.31
CA ASP A 564 3.27 9.01 7.40
C ASP A 564 2.29 8.69 8.55
N SER A 565 1.89 9.71 9.32
CA SER A 565 1.00 9.54 10.46
C SER A 565 -0.39 10.15 10.25
N ALA A 566 -1.40 9.42 10.69
CA ALA A 566 -2.78 9.85 10.82
C ALA A 566 -3.39 9.25 12.09
N PRO A 567 -4.59 9.65 12.53
CA PRO A 567 -5.18 9.10 13.75
C PRO A 567 -5.30 7.58 13.72
N GLY A 568 -4.64 6.91 14.68
CA GLY A 568 -4.58 5.44 14.74
C GLY A 568 -3.58 4.78 13.77
N VAL A 569 -2.81 5.54 12.99
CA VAL A 569 -1.75 5.06 12.09
C VAL A 569 -0.47 5.85 12.35
N SER A 570 0.58 5.17 12.81
CA SER A 570 1.87 5.80 13.11
C SER A 570 2.83 5.79 11.93
N ASN A 571 2.69 4.83 11.01
CA ASN A 571 3.56 4.68 9.84
C ASN A 571 2.81 4.13 8.62
N ASN A 572 2.58 4.97 7.63
CA ASN A 572 1.91 4.63 6.38
C ASN A 572 2.83 3.89 5.40
N ASN A 573 2.96 2.57 5.57
CA ASN A 573 3.84 1.74 4.73
C ASN A 573 3.12 1.02 3.57
N LEU A 574 1.78 1.03 3.53
CA LEU A 574 0.99 0.40 2.46
C LEU A 574 0.02 1.36 1.76
N GLY A 575 -0.30 2.51 2.36
CA GLY A 575 -1.30 3.44 1.84
C GLY A 575 -0.75 4.40 0.79
N LEU A 576 -1.57 5.40 0.42
CA LEU A 576 -1.13 6.44 -0.49
C LEU A 576 -0.12 7.36 0.22
N PRO A 577 1.08 7.59 -0.34
CA PRO A 577 2.04 8.47 0.28
C PRO A 577 1.52 9.91 0.28
N GLU A 578 1.68 10.61 1.38
CA GLU A 578 1.43 12.05 1.48
C GLU A 578 2.75 12.79 1.65
N PRO A 579 2.93 13.98 1.05
CA PRO A 579 4.14 14.76 1.26
C PRO A 579 4.06 15.62 2.52
N SER A 580 5.22 16.00 3.06
CA SER A 580 5.30 16.90 4.23
C SER A 580 4.97 18.36 3.90
N VAL A 581 5.05 18.76 2.63
CA VAL A 581 4.72 20.12 2.16
C VAL A 581 4.04 20.03 0.80
N GLY A 582 3.06 20.89 0.56
CA GLY A 582 2.47 21.03 -0.76
C GLY A 582 1.91 22.41 -1.02
N ILE A 583 1.61 22.64 -2.29
CA ILE A 583 1.06 23.86 -2.87
C ILE A 583 -0.33 23.55 -3.43
N TYR A 584 -1.25 24.50 -3.32
CA TYR A 584 -2.56 24.45 -3.97
C TYR A 584 -2.89 25.77 -4.66
N VAL A 585 -3.74 25.68 -5.68
CA VAL A 585 -4.28 26.82 -6.42
C VAL A 585 -5.77 26.61 -6.61
N ASN A 586 -6.57 27.60 -6.24
CA ASN A 586 -8.00 27.61 -6.53
C ASN A 586 -8.37 28.86 -7.32
N VAL A 587 -9.16 28.70 -8.38
CA VAL A 587 -9.64 29.79 -9.22
C VAL A 587 -11.15 29.70 -9.34
N LEU A 588 -11.82 30.83 -9.21
CA LEU A 588 -13.25 30.98 -9.40
C LEU A 588 -13.51 32.23 -10.25
N ALA A 589 -14.16 32.05 -11.40
CA ALA A 589 -14.59 33.15 -12.23
C ALA A 589 -16.06 32.97 -12.62
N ASN A 590 -16.84 34.05 -12.61
CA ASN A 590 -18.20 34.02 -13.12
C ASN A 590 -18.61 35.36 -13.71
N TYR A 591 -19.61 35.32 -14.58
CA TYR A 591 -20.18 36.51 -15.21
C TYR A 591 -21.67 36.56 -14.94
N ILE A 592 -22.13 37.52 -14.13
CA ILE A 592 -23.53 37.59 -13.68
C ILE A 592 -24.28 38.62 -14.50
N LYS A 593 -25.12 38.15 -15.43
CA LYS A 593 -25.97 39.02 -16.24
C LYS A 593 -27.43 38.87 -15.84
N THR A 594 -28.00 39.93 -15.28
CA THR A 594 -29.42 39.98 -14.90
C THR A 594 -30.16 40.96 -15.81
N HIS A 595 -31.28 40.52 -16.38
CA HIS A 595 -32.14 41.34 -17.23
C HIS A 595 -33.60 41.28 -16.76
N VAL A 596 -34.21 42.45 -16.58
CA VAL A 596 -35.63 42.59 -16.26
C VAL A 596 -36.43 42.63 -17.55
N GLN A 597 -37.21 41.60 -17.81
CA GLN A 597 -38.13 41.53 -18.94
C GLN A 597 -39.37 42.36 -18.64
N LEU A 598 -39.67 43.33 -19.50
CA LEU A 598 -40.82 44.22 -19.39
C LEU A 598 -41.92 43.82 -20.38
N ASP A 599 -43.19 44.03 -20.00
CA ASP A 599 -44.33 43.95 -20.92
C ASP A 599 -44.44 45.20 -21.83
N SER A 600 -45.45 45.21 -22.70
CA SER A 600 -45.77 46.35 -23.56
C SER A 600 -46.11 47.64 -22.80
N ASN A 601 -46.48 47.54 -21.52
CA ASN A 601 -46.80 48.66 -20.63
C ASN A 601 -45.62 49.09 -19.75
N LYS A 602 -44.40 48.58 -20.02
CA LYS A 602 -43.18 48.82 -19.23
C LYS A 602 -43.25 48.29 -17.79
N LYS A 603 -44.09 47.29 -17.51
CA LYS A 603 -44.15 46.61 -16.21
C LYS A 603 -43.25 45.37 -16.22
N PRO A 604 -42.52 45.09 -15.12
CA PRO A 604 -41.68 43.89 -15.02
C PRO A 604 -42.54 42.62 -14.98
N VAL A 605 -42.25 41.68 -15.88
CA VAL A 605 -42.94 40.38 -15.97
C VAL A 605 -42.05 39.26 -15.45
N ALA A 606 -40.76 39.32 -15.78
CA ALA A 606 -39.78 38.30 -15.37
C ALA A 606 -38.40 38.93 -15.11
N ILE A 607 -37.62 38.28 -14.26
CA ILE A 607 -36.20 38.56 -14.09
C ILE A 607 -35.44 37.33 -14.57
N ASN A 608 -34.60 37.51 -15.60
CA ASN A 608 -33.74 36.45 -16.11
C ASN A 608 -32.31 36.70 -15.64
N THR A 609 -31.69 35.70 -15.04
CA THR A 609 -30.30 35.75 -14.59
C THR A 609 -29.51 34.63 -15.26
N HIS A 610 -28.37 34.99 -15.85
CA HIS A 610 -27.43 34.08 -16.50
C HIS A 610 -26.09 34.18 -15.79
N VAL A 611 -25.53 33.05 -15.38
CA VAL A 611 -24.24 32.96 -14.68
C VAL A 611 -23.42 31.79 -15.22
N PRO A 612 -22.67 31.96 -16.33
CA PRO A 612 -21.56 31.08 -16.61
C PRO A 612 -20.50 31.22 -15.50
N SER A 613 -19.96 30.09 -15.07
CA SER A 613 -18.89 30.01 -14.07
C SER A 613 -17.85 28.97 -14.43
N LEU A 614 -16.61 29.28 -14.07
CA LEU A 614 -15.44 28.40 -14.13
C LEU A 614 -14.86 28.28 -12.73
N GLN A 615 -14.66 27.06 -12.27
CA GLN A 615 -13.92 26.75 -11.06
C GLN A 615 -12.77 25.81 -11.40
N ILE A 616 -11.59 26.09 -10.85
CA ILE A 616 -10.40 25.23 -10.98
C ILE A 616 -9.87 25.02 -9.56
N ASN A 617 -9.64 23.77 -9.16
CA ASN A 617 -8.95 23.45 -7.93
C ASN A 617 -7.78 22.51 -8.28
N TRP A 618 -6.57 22.92 -7.94
CA TRP A 618 -5.34 22.18 -8.23
C TRP A 618 -4.50 22.03 -6.95
N ASN A 619 -3.84 20.88 -6.83
CA ASN A 619 -2.92 20.59 -5.74
C ASN A 619 -1.68 19.89 -6.28
N SER A 620 -0.50 20.31 -5.80
CA SER A 620 0.79 19.68 -6.13
C SER A 620 0.87 18.19 -5.76
N ALA A 621 0.15 17.78 -4.71
CA ALA A 621 0.03 16.39 -4.28
C ALA A 621 -1.34 15.84 -4.67
N SER A 622 -1.61 15.81 -5.98
CA SER A 622 -2.86 15.26 -6.49
C SER A 622 -2.89 13.73 -6.32
N ASN A 623 -4.03 13.21 -5.91
CA ASN A 623 -4.32 11.77 -5.81
C ASN A 623 -5.83 11.54 -5.89
N ALA A 624 -6.29 10.29 -5.83
CA ALA A 624 -7.71 9.96 -5.88
C ALA A 624 -8.55 10.66 -4.78
N ASN A 625 -7.93 11.00 -3.64
CA ASN A 625 -8.61 11.69 -2.54
C ASN A 625 -8.63 13.22 -2.72
N ASN A 626 -7.62 13.79 -3.38
CA ASN A 626 -7.46 15.24 -3.61
C ASN A 626 -7.09 15.51 -5.08
N PRO A 627 -7.97 15.21 -6.04
CA PRO A 627 -7.65 15.32 -7.46
C PRO A 627 -7.64 16.77 -7.93
N PHE A 628 -6.99 16.98 -9.06
CA PHE A 628 -7.21 18.18 -9.85
C PHE A 628 -8.65 18.18 -10.40
N SER A 629 -9.35 19.30 -10.24
CA SER A 629 -10.72 19.45 -10.76
C SER A 629 -10.90 20.76 -11.51
N THR A 630 -11.60 20.72 -12.62
CA THR A 630 -12.07 21.90 -13.35
C THR A 630 -13.56 21.74 -13.64
N VAL A 631 -14.37 22.71 -13.20
CA VAL A 631 -15.83 22.71 -13.38
C VAL A 631 -16.24 23.91 -14.21
N LEU A 632 -16.86 23.64 -15.35
CA LEU A 632 -17.53 24.65 -16.16
C LEU A 632 -19.03 24.49 -15.95
N SER A 633 -19.69 25.53 -15.47
CA SER A 633 -21.12 25.50 -15.18
C SER A 633 -21.85 26.71 -15.74
N TYR A 634 -23.15 26.55 -15.93
CA TYR A 634 -24.02 27.62 -16.39
C TYR A 634 -25.30 27.62 -15.58
N TYR A 635 -25.48 28.62 -14.72
CA TYR A 635 -26.71 28.81 -13.97
C TYR A 635 -27.65 29.77 -14.70
N PHE A 636 -28.85 29.29 -15.01
CA PHE A 636 -29.95 30.08 -15.52
C PHE A 636 -31.08 30.13 -14.50
N ASN A 637 -31.61 31.31 -14.22
CA ASN A 637 -32.79 31.49 -13.38
C ASN A 637 -33.77 32.43 -14.06
N ARG A 638 -35.04 32.02 -14.09
CA ARG A 638 -36.17 32.84 -14.51
C ARG A 638 -37.14 32.96 -13.35
N GLN A 639 -37.30 34.19 -12.85
CA GLN A 639 -38.22 34.51 -11.78
C GLN A 639 -39.41 35.31 -12.33
N GLU A 640 -40.60 34.73 -12.25
CA GLU A 640 -41.89 35.36 -12.53
C GLU A 640 -42.71 35.48 -11.25
N ARG A 641 -43.84 36.22 -11.30
CA ARG A 641 -44.68 36.45 -10.11
C ARG A 641 -45.23 35.17 -9.47
N ASN A 642 -45.57 34.17 -10.28
CA ASN A 642 -46.22 32.93 -9.81
C ASN A 642 -45.38 31.67 -10.01
N LEU A 643 -44.27 31.78 -10.73
CA LEU A 643 -43.42 30.68 -11.14
C LEU A 643 -41.98 31.13 -11.08
N SER A 644 -41.09 30.32 -10.54
CA SER A 644 -39.66 30.57 -10.61
C SER A 644 -38.96 29.25 -10.84
N PHE A 645 -38.05 29.21 -11.81
CA PHE A 645 -37.25 28.01 -12.04
C PHE A 645 -35.80 28.36 -12.29
N SER A 646 -34.92 27.42 -11.93
CA SER A 646 -33.51 27.51 -12.22
C SER A 646 -32.96 26.20 -12.75
N LEU A 647 -31.98 26.31 -13.63
CA LEU A 647 -31.29 25.21 -14.30
C LEU A 647 -29.79 25.45 -14.18
N ALA A 648 -29.05 24.44 -13.78
CA ALA A 648 -27.61 24.51 -13.55
C ALA A 648 -26.89 23.28 -14.15
N PRO A 649 -26.79 23.18 -15.48
CA PRO A 649 -25.88 22.23 -16.10
C PRO A 649 -24.41 22.59 -15.77
N ALA A 650 -23.60 21.56 -15.57
CA ALA A 650 -22.15 21.67 -15.45
C ALA A 650 -21.43 20.47 -16.05
N ILE A 651 -20.19 20.68 -16.46
CA ILE A 651 -19.26 19.63 -16.84
C ILE A 651 -18.05 19.78 -15.91
N ALA A 652 -17.69 18.69 -15.25
CA ALA A 652 -16.51 18.63 -14.41
C ALA A 652 -15.49 17.67 -15.03
N PHE A 653 -14.24 18.10 -15.11
CA PHE A 653 -13.10 17.25 -15.40
C PHE A 653 -12.36 16.99 -14.10
N ILE A 654 -12.19 15.72 -13.73
CA ILE A 654 -11.49 15.30 -12.51
C ILE A 654 -10.34 14.40 -12.94
N GLN A 655 -9.11 14.72 -12.51
CA GLN A 655 -7.93 13.93 -12.84
C GLN A 655 -7.34 13.28 -11.60
N GLU A 656 -7.37 11.94 -11.58
CA GLU A 656 -6.79 11.10 -10.54
C GLU A 656 -5.55 10.39 -11.08
N ASN A 657 -4.35 10.95 -10.88
CA ASN A 657 -3.04 10.33 -11.13
C ASN A 657 -2.84 9.48 -12.42
N SER A 658 -3.58 9.73 -13.50
CA SER A 658 -3.30 9.44 -14.93
C SER A 658 -4.59 9.33 -15.76
N ASN A 659 -5.70 8.90 -15.18
CA ASN A 659 -6.99 8.80 -15.86
C ASN A 659 -7.88 9.99 -15.46
N GLY A 660 -8.29 10.78 -16.44
CA GLY A 660 -9.25 11.86 -16.25
C GLY A 660 -10.67 11.33 -16.46
N GLU A 661 -11.58 11.61 -15.52
CA GLU A 661 -13.01 11.38 -15.69
C GLU A 661 -13.71 12.69 -16.07
N LEU A 662 -14.63 12.59 -17.04
CA LEU A 662 -15.54 13.67 -17.39
C LEU A 662 -16.91 13.39 -16.77
N LEU A 663 -17.35 14.27 -15.88
CA LEU A 663 -18.65 14.19 -15.23
C LEU A 663 -19.61 15.23 -15.80
N GLY A 664 -20.81 14.80 -16.18
CA GLY A 664 -21.94 15.67 -16.45
C GLY A 664 -22.77 15.88 -15.18
N LEU A 665 -23.05 17.12 -14.81
CA LEU A 665 -23.87 17.47 -13.66
C LEU A 665 -25.06 18.32 -14.09
N PHE A 666 -26.21 18.12 -13.46
CA PHE A 666 -27.37 18.96 -13.68
C PHE A 666 -28.16 19.12 -12.39
N SER A 667 -28.42 20.37 -12.00
CA SER A 667 -29.37 20.70 -10.94
C SER A 667 -30.51 21.56 -11.47
N GLY A 668 -31.74 21.24 -11.07
CA GLY A 668 -32.94 21.97 -11.44
C GLY A 668 -33.80 22.27 -10.22
N GLU A 669 -34.33 23.48 -10.14
CA GLU A 669 -35.31 23.87 -9.13
C GLU A 669 -36.52 24.52 -9.80
N LEU A 670 -37.73 24.13 -9.41
CA LEU A 670 -39.00 24.72 -9.81
C LEU A 670 -39.75 25.11 -8.54
N SER A 671 -40.24 26.33 -8.47
CA SER A 671 -41.05 26.83 -7.36
C SER A 671 -42.23 27.65 -7.86
N THR A 672 -43.33 27.60 -7.12
CA THR A 672 -44.57 28.29 -7.48
C THR A 672 -45.10 29.12 -6.31
N SER A 673 -45.96 30.10 -6.59
CA SER A 673 -46.60 30.91 -5.55
C SER A 673 -47.55 30.11 -4.65
N THR A 674 -48.06 28.96 -5.11
CA THR A 674 -48.86 28.02 -4.30
C THR A 674 -48.01 27.30 -3.24
N GLY A 675 -46.68 27.41 -3.32
CA GLY A 675 -45.75 26.82 -2.37
C GLY A 675 -45.27 25.41 -2.74
N LEU A 676 -45.54 24.95 -3.96
CA LEU A 676 -44.86 23.77 -4.53
C LEU A 676 -43.41 24.13 -4.85
N ASN A 677 -42.48 23.28 -4.43
CA ASN A 677 -41.05 23.33 -4.73
C ASN A 677 -40.57 21.93 -5.16
N ILE A 678 -39.98 21.82 -6.34
CA ILE A 678 -39.39 20.58 -6.87
C ILE A 678 -37.91 20.86 -7.10
N ASN A 679 -37.06 20.01 -6.56
CA ASN A 679 -35.61 20.05 -6.75
C ASN A 679 -35.13 18.72 -7.32
N THR A 680 -34.27 18.78 -8.34
CA THR A 680 -33.66 17.60 -8.96
C THR A 680 -32.16 17.80 -9.11
N ASN A 681 -31.39 16.73 -8.87
CA ASN A 681 -29.97 16.67 -9.12
C ASN A 681 -29.66 15.39 -9.90
N LEU A 682 -28.86 15.50 -10.96
CA LEU A 682 -28.41 14.40 -11.81
C LEU A 682 -26.89 14.47 -11.96
N GLU A 683 -26.25 13.32 -11.95
CA GLU A 683 -24.80 13.16 -12.16
C GLU A 683 -24.55 11.98 -13.10
N PHE A 684 -23.79 12.24 -14.15
CA PHE A 684 -23.47 11.34 -15.24
C PHE A 684 -21.95 11.15 -15.27
N GLY A 685 -21.47 10.01 -14.78
CA GLY A 685 -20.06 9.59 -14.88
C GLY A 685 -19.97 8.12 -15.23
N GLU A 686 -19.02 7.40 -14.64
CA GLU A 686 -19.00 5.93 -14.66
C GLU A 686 -20.31 5.32 -14.12
N LYS A 687 -20.93 6.00 -13.15
CA LYS A 687 -22.24 5.66 -12.58
C LYS A 687 -23.21 6.82 -12.76
N PHE A 688 -24.49 6.49 -12.85
CA PHE A 688 -25.57 7.48 -12.91
C PHE A 688 -26.18 7.67 -11.52
N PHE A 689 -26.15 8.89 -11.00
CA PHE A 689 -26.78 9.24 -9.73
C PHE A 689 -27.87 10.29 -9.92
N TYR A 690 -28.97 10.15 -9.20
CA TYR A 690 -30.08 11.10 -9.19
C TYR A 690 -30.66 11.30 -7.80
N GLU A 691 -31.19 12.50 -7.59
CA GLU A 691 -32.03 12.88 -6.46
C GLU A 691 -33.21 13.72 -6.98
N LEU A 692 -34.41 13.43 -6.50
CA LEU A 692 -35.62 14.22 -6.73
C LEU A 692 -36.31 14.48 -5.39
N LYS A 693 -36.61 15.74 -5.10
CA LYS A 693 -37.32 16.21 -3.92
C LYS A 693 -38.52 17.03 -4.34
N GLY A 694 -39.69 16.74 -3.78
CA GLY A 694 -40.90 17.53 -3.94
C GLY A 694 -41.41 17.98 -2.57
N LEU A 695 -41.62 19.27 -2.40
CA LEU A 695 -42.10 19.90 -1.16
C LEU A 695 -43.34 20.76 -1.49
N GLN A 696 -44.37 20.65 -0.67
CA GLN A 696 -45.56 21.50 -0.74
C GLN A 696 -45.73 22.23 0.59
N ARG A 697 -45.83 23.56 0.52
CA ARG A 697 -46.18 24.38 1.67
C ARG A 697 -47.66 24.17 2.04
N LEU A 698 -47.91 23.74 3.28
CA LEU A 698 -49.26 23.49 3.81
C LEU A 698 -49.80 24.66 4.65
N GLY A 699 -48.90 25.49 5.18
CA GLY A 699 -49.25 26.68 5.97
C GLY A 699 -48.13 27.72 5.94
N ARG A 700 -48.19 28.74 6.81
CA ARG A 700 -47.13 29.78 6.84
C ARG A 700 -45.76 29.20 7.19
N ASN A 701 -45.72 28.18 8.04
CA ASN A 701 -44.51 27.72 8.71
C ASN A 701 -44.21 26.24 8.46
N LEU A 702 -45.02 25.53 7.67
CA LEU A 702 -44.88 24.07 7.49
C LEU A 702 -44.94 23.71 6.01
N SER A 703 -43.95 22.93 5.57
CA SER A 703 -43.95 22.25 4.28
C SER A 703 -43.72 20.76 4.47
N VAL A 704 -44.41 19.96 3.67
CA VAL A 704 -44.29 18.50 3.68
C VAL A 704 -44.01 18.02 2.26
N GLY A 705 -43.22 16.98 2.14
CA GLY A 705 -42.73 16.51 0.86
C GLY A 705 -42.28 15.07 0.87
N ALA A 706 -41.78 14.64 -0.27
CA ALA A 706 -41.14 13.34 -0.44
C ALA A 706 -39.84 13.50 -1.22
N TYR A 707 -38.95 12.52 -1.07
CA TYR A 707 -37.72 12.41 -1.85
C TYR A 707 -37.50 10.99 -2.35
N ILE A 708 -36.75 10.88 -3.44
CA ILE A 708 -36.16 9.65 -3.94
C ILE A 708 -34.74 9.95 -4.43
N LYS A 709 -33.80 9.09 -4.08
CA LYS A 709 -32.40 9.15 -4.51
C LYS A 709 -31.87 7.73 -4.73
N ASN A 710 -30.94 7.54 -5.65
CA ASN A 710 -30.31 6.23 -5.90
C ASN A 710 -28.89 6.11 -5.31
N TYR A 711 -28.55 6.96 -4.34
CA TYR A 711 -27.27 6.91 -3.65
C TYR A 711 -27.39 7.23 -2.16
N ALA A 712 -26.39 6.76 -1.41
CA ALA A 712 -26.04 7.23 -0.07
C ALA A 712 -24.72 7.99 -0.11
N THR A 713 -24.56 8.98 0.76
CA THR A 713 -23.32 9.77 0.88
C THR A 713 -22.36 9.10 1.87
N ARG A 714 -21.16 8.71 1.41
CA ARG A 714 -19.97 8.42 2.20
C ARG A 714 -19.16 9.70 2.36
N ASN A 715 -18.84 10.09 3.59
CA ASN A 715 -18.01 11.27 3.86
C ASN A 715 -16.50 10.99 3.65
N VAL A 716 -16.09 10.57 2.46
CA VAL A 716 -14.67 10.39 2.10
C VAL A 716 -14.45 10.83 0.64
N GLY A 717 -13.54 11.80 0.43
CA GLY A 717 -13.12 12.24 -0.92
C GLY A 717 -14.24 12.88 -1.77
N LEU A 718 -13.97 13.06 -3.08
CA LEU A 718 -14.96 13.53 -4.06
C LEU A 718 -15.91 12.41 -4.51
N ASN A 719 -15.45 11.16 -4.54
CA ASN A 719 -16.26 9.96 -4.78
C ASN A 719 -17.06 9.54 -3.52
N SER A 720 -17.89 10.47 -3.07
CA SER A 720 -18.70 10.39 -1.86
C SER A 720 -20.00 9.60 -2.04
N ARG A 721 -20.30 9.03 -3.22
CA ARG A 721 -21.59 8.36 -3.47
C ARG A 721 -21.43 6.85 -3.56
N VAL A 722 -22.25 6.14 -2.79
CA VAL A 722 -22.43 4.69 -2.89
C VAL A 722 -23.80 4.43 -3.46
N SER A 723 -23.88 3.59 -4.50
CA SER A 723 -25.16 3.20 -5.10
C SER A 723 -26.08 2.60 -4.05
N GLY A 724 -27.33 3.05 -4.02
CA GLY A 724 -28.35 2.50 -3.14
C GLY A 724 -29.63 3.33 -3.20
N LEU A 725 -30.74 2.69 -3.56
CA LEU A 725 -32.04 3.35 -3.62
C LEU A 725 -32.54 3.72 -2.23
N ASN A 726 -32.97 4.97 -2.04
CA ASN A 726 -33.52 5.47 -0.79
C ASN A 726 -34.62 6.50 -1.08
N TYR A 727 -35.72 6.40 -0.35
CA TYR A 727 -36.88 7.28 -0.50
C TYR A 727 -37.53 7.54 0.85
N GLY A 728 -38.23 8.67 0.96
CA GLY A 728 -38.83 9.04 2.23
C GLY A 728 -39.61 10.33 2.20
N LEU A 729 -39.94 10.81 3.40
CA LEU A 729 -40.67 12.03 3.64
C LEU A 729 -39.74 13.17 4.05
N ILE A 730 -40.14 14.38 3.69
CA ILE A 730 -39.47 15.62 4.09
C ILE A 730 -40.46 16.45 4.89
N PHE A 731 -40.04 16.92 6.05
CA PHE A 731 -40.79 17.87 6.87
C PHE A 731 -39.95 19.11 7.07
N ARG A 732 -40.45 20.28 6.65
CA ARG A 732 -39.75 21.55 6.84
C ARG A 732 -40.61 22.49 7.69
N HIS A 733 -40.08 22.88 8.84
CA HIS A 733 -40.64 23.92 9.69
C HIS A 733 -39.86 25.23 9.54
N GLN A 734 -40.53 26.34 9.30
CA GLN A 734 -39.94 27.67 9.26
C GLN A 734 -40.38 28.45 10.48
N PHE A 735 -39.42 28.95 11.26
CA PHE A 735 -39.73 29.73 12.45
C PHE A 735 -40.30 31.09 12.02
N PRO A 736 -41.39 31.57 12.65
CA PRO A 736 -42.09 32.78 12.18
C PRO A 736 -41.33 34.08 12.45
N ASP A 737 -40.54 34.13 13.52
CA ASP A 737 -39.90 35.38 13.97
C ASP A 737 -38.52 35.60 13.34
N ASN A 738 -37.89 34.52 12.85
CA ASN A 738 -36.54 34.52 12.32
C ASN A 738 -36.54 33.68 11.03
N ASN A 739 -35.76 34.05 10.01
CA ASN A 739 -35.63 33.29 8.75
C ASN A 739 -34.94 31.90 8.90
N VAL A 740 -35.05 31.29 10.09
CA VAL A 740 -34.55 29.95 10.41
C VAL A 740 -35.55 28.91 9.91
N PHE A 741 -35.05 27.82 9.36
CA PHE A 741 -35.83 26.62 9.10
C PHE A 741 -35.17 25.39 9.71
N LEU A 742 -35.99 24.41 10.03
CA LEU A 742 -35.61 23.05 10.38
C LEU A 742 -36.21 22.13 9.33
N GLU A 743 -35.39 21.31 8.67
CA GLU A 743 -35.81 20.29 7.73
C GLU A 743 -35.41 18.92 8.23
N SER A 744 -36.38 18.01 8.32
CA SER A 744 -36.17 16.61 8.68
C SER A 744 -36.50 15.74 7.47
N LEU A 745 -35.53 14.91 7.05
CA LEU A 745 -35.72 13.85 6.07
C LEU A 745 -35.78 12.54 6.84
N ILE A 746 -36.80 11.73 6.60
CA ILE A 746 -36.97 10.42 7.20
C ILE A 746 -37.34 9.44 6.09
N GLY A 747 -36.52 8.41 5.88
CA GLY A 747 -36.72 7.46 4.79
C GLY A 747 -36.12 6.09 5.07
N THR A 748 -36.28 5.22 4.09
CA THR A 748 -35.74 3.86 4.10
C THR A 748 -35.37 3.45 2.67
N GLY A 749 -34.52 2.45 2.55
CA GLY A 749 -34.06 1.96 1.26
C GLY A 749 -33.15 0.74 1.35
N GLU A 750 -32.38 0.50 0.31
CA GLU A 750 -31.39 -0.60 0.22
C GLU A 750 -30.32 -0.50 1.30
N ASN A 751 -30.03 0.72 1.77
CA ASN A 751 -29.06 1.00 2.84
C ASN A 751 -29.68 1.09 4.24
N GLY A 752 -30.96 0.70 4.40
CA GLY A 752 -31.68 0.74 5.67
C GLY A 752 -32.35 2.08 5.97
N PHE A 753 -32.59 2.34 7.27
CA PHE A 753 -33.25 3.56 7.76
C PHE A 753 -32.31 4.77 7.65
N ASP A 754 -32.80 5.87 7.07
CA ASP A 754 -32.07 7.13 6.90
C ASP A 754 -32.85 8.28 7.54
N MET A 755 -32.22 8.98 8.47
CA MET A 755 -32.79 10.15 9.13
C MET A 755 -31.76 11.29 9.15
N GLN A 756 -32.17 12.44 8.62
CA GLN A 756 -31.33 13.62 8.54
C GLN A 756 -32.10 14.84 9.03
N ILE A 757 -31.52 15.61 9.95
CA ILE A 757 -32.07 16.89 10.40
C ILE A 757 -31.11 18.00 9.98
N LYS A 758 -31.59 18.97 9.21
CA LYS A 758 -30.86 20.15 8.78
C LYS A 758 -31.53 21.41 9.30
N GLY A 759 -30.78 22.22 10.04
CA GLY A 759 -31.16 23.60 10.34
C GLY A 759 -30.49 24.57 9.38
N GLY A 760 -31.17 25.65 8.99
CA GLY A 760 -30.56 26.70 8.17
C GLY A 760 -31.18 28.06 8.45
N TYR A 761 -30.43 29.12 8.12
CA TYR A 761 -30.89 30.51 8.18
C TYR A 761 -30.89 31.08 6.75
N ARG A 762 -32.01 31.66 6.31
CA ARG A 762 -32.10 32.35 5.02
C ARG A 762 -31.88 33.86 5.24
N PHE A 763 -30.76 34.38 4.78
CA PHE A 763 -30.51 35.83 4.76
C PHE A 763 -31.37 36.53 3.71
#